data_AF-A0A6L9MYI6-F1
#
_entry.id   AF-A0A6L9MYI6-F1
#
_cell.length_a   1.000
_cell.length_b   1.000
_cell.length_c   1.000
_cell.angle_alpha   90.00
_cell.angle_beta   90.00
_cell.angle_gamma   90.00
#
_symmetry.space_group_name_H-M   'P 1'
#
loop_
_entity.id
_entity.type
_entity.pdbx_description
1 polymer ?
#
loop_
_entity_poly.entity_id
_entity_poly.type
_entity_poly.pdbx_seq_one_letter_code
_entity_poly.pdbx_strand_id
1 'polypeptide(L)'
;MRKRFIRSTLSVFIASTLMACGGGSDGGNTGPSVSQSEFTITLNEDTSVTESINATDNDNDDLAFGVSESPQNGTLQVQQDGSFTYTPNQDFFGNDTAQISVSDSIETVSVTLSFTVENVNDLPEIVTSQVAVSSAGETTGQIEAIDADGDALTFAVVTQPSVGVVTLDSSTGAFTFEQNELENVDASFEVSVIDGIGDAVLATISLTPSYASNSDKIAYYYASDLSHLAQAEAFITRENDQDKVAITDADITADIYAELAAGYTEAGFADLAESNAIGNIIDRPTRASAYLVSAEKLDAQGNITLANEFRNKAIRQYNAYIAEIGISNIRPGDASFYLSVVRSYVNAGQLEQASDLLSVIRIYADANHNDNEPMSSAYGFFLQAVKTYVEEQVDAYLNSPTQANYDAAFVGLNFQQSLALQASYQERSGEQYYQRRAFYLVDATRSAFYLSLTGSVTDTAEAEEKAKELLAQTLSLYTNVDYDINYTAQADEFAEATLRRYPTGVGLLAGIFNALYPEVVQSNSNDGFLGNLPLKLVFEEEGENDFDTKRAYRDHYAFQLFNDARSGRALDSTILDLETLFTTTYDDTEYAVEALVEQDANDILDKRAAWLLYYGGFTSQAQKVLNEALRIMGTTPYLEDVRYNANNVLDDQGCLRLVKLEQQFSADNTLNPSSIEGCTALLTTYYSDNTYVSDANRVSALLVGASIYQLADNKAQEKATLDNAWALASSLEDTETRLEHRIEVTNTVASLGYLNDALAYFTESTDDVLATLDTLVDLTERVDMVNTIVDELEFAYEPDSENSFTGTYQLFEAVKRQAGIHSDYASTIAALNSKAMSVQQTLLNASSDFADNENLDLYEVFIEQFSWLGFYENATELARSSIYTDADRNSLFAVIATQAAQRDDFPAFSIANVDTDLDGLPNFFLDGVSDAAIQASGLIADDDADNDGIPDSEDLNPLVKE
;
A
#
# COMPACT_ATOMS: atom_id res chain seq x y z
N MET A 1 -54.63 -32.89 15.99
CA MET A 1 -56.01 -32.81 15.41
C MET A 1 -56.44 -34.23 14.97
N ARG A 2 -57.57 -34.38 14.26
CA ARG A 2 -58.03 -35.58 13.46
C ARG A 2 -56.88 -36.27 12.67
N LYS A 3 -56.87 -37.54 12.23
CA LYS A 3 -57.78 -38.75 12.12
C LYS A 3 -56.84 -40.00 11.92
N ARG A 4 -57.11 -41.29 12.22
CA ARG A 4 -58.20 -42.27 11.96
C ARG A 4 -58.15 -43.07 10.61
N PHE A 5 -57.78 -44.37 10.66
CA PHE A 5 -57.96 -45.48 9.65
C PHE A 5 -57.24 -45.33 8.28
N ILE A 6 -57.03 -46.34 7.40
CA ILE A 6 -57.71 -47.61 6.98
C ILE A 6 -56.61 -48.64 6.53
N ARG A 7 -56.64 -50.00 6.53
CA ARG A 7 -57.48 -51.14 7.02
C ARG A 7 -57.87 -52.17 5.91
N SER A 8 -57.65 -53.49 6.13
CA SER A 8 -58.07 -54.68 5.32
C SER A 8 -57.42 -54.83 3.93
N THR A 9 -57.33 -55.98 3.25
CA THR A 9 -58.14 -57.24 3.14
C THR A 9 -57.27 -58.53 3.10
N LEU A 10 -57.61 -59.72 3.61
CA LEU A 10 -58.83 -60.58 3.59
C LEU A 10 -58.96 -61.49 2.33
N SER A 11 -58.74 -62.82 2.46
CA SER A 11 -59.39 -63.94 1.72
C SER A 11 -58.90 -65.34 2.22
N VAL A 12 -59.38 -66.49 1.71
CA VAL A 12 -60.63 -67.18 2.14
C VAL A 12 -60.81 -68.61 1.53
N PHE A 13 -61.21 -69.61 2.35
CA PHE A 13 -61.97 -70.87 2.00
C PHE A 13 -61.27 -72.03 1.22
N ILE A 14 -61.68 -73.33 1.23
CA ILE A 14 -62.66 -74.14 2.02
C ILE A 14 -62.38 -75.68 1.97
N ALA A 15 -62.86 -76.46 2.97
CA ALA A 15 -63.35 -77.88 3.02
C ALA A 15 -62.61 -79.05 2.28
N SER A 16 -62.78 -80.35 2.60
CA SER A 16 -63.98 -81.07 3.11
C SER A 16 -63.71 -82.42 3.82
N THR A 17 -64.79 -83.10 4.24
CA THR A 17 -64.90 -84.11 5.33
C THR A 17 -64.80 -85.59 4.93
N LEU A 18 -64.46 -86.49 5.88
CA LEU A 18 -65.28 -87.67 6.23
C LEU A 18 -64.91 -88.34 7.58
N MET A 19 -65.67 -89.37 7.97
CA MET A 19 -65.83 -89.89 9.35
C MET A 19 -64.87 -91.03 9.80
N ALA A 20 -64.83 -91.22 11.13
CA ALA A 20 -64.99 -92.49 11.87
C ALA A 20 -63.77 -93.15 12.57
N CYS A 21 -63.80 -93.08 13.91
CA CYS A 21 -63.72 -94.20 14.84
C CYS A 21 -62.63 -95.29 14.66
N GLY A 22 -61.64 -95.27 15.56
CA GLY A 22 -60.78 -96.42 15.86
C GLY A 22 -59.88 -96.10 17.06
N GLY A 23 -59.98 -96.89 18.13
CA GLY A 23 -59.09 -96.74 19.29
C GLY A 23 -57.90 -97.68 19.19
N GLY A 24 -56.70 -97.16 19.48
CA GLY A 24 -55.46 -97.90 19.66
C GLY A 24 -54.53 -97.06 20.52
N SER A 25 -53.80 -97.69 21.43
CA SER A 25 -52.64 -97.06 22.09
C SER A 25 -51.45 -97.10 21.15
N ASP A 26 -50.50 -96.18 21.33
CA ASP A 26 -49.13 -96.47 21.78
C ASP A 26 -48.30 -95.17 21.67
N GLY A 27 -47.37 -94.94 22.60
CA GLY A 27 -46.54 -93.72 22.65
C GLY A 27 -47.27 -92.46 23.13
N GLY A 28 -46.94 -92.00 24.33
CA GLY A 28 -47.16 -90.62 24.75
C GLY A 28 -45.80 -90.01 25.02
N ASN A 29 -45.43 -88.99 24.25
CA ASN A 29 -44.11 -88.35 24.33
C ASN A 29 -43.90 -87.63 25.68
N THR A 30 -42.67 -87.62 26.18
CA THR A 30 -42.30 -87.00 27.46
C THR A 30 -41.21 -85.94 27.27
N GLY A 31 -41.60 -84.78 26.72
CA GLY A 31 -40.67 -83.79 26.14
C GLY A 31 -39.55 -83.25 27.05
N PRO A 32 -38.56 -82.54 26.46
CA PRO A 32 -37.19 -82.47 26.99
C PRO A 32 -37.09 -81.91 28.41
N SER A 33 -36.44 -82.67 29.30
CA SER A 33 -36.21 -82.23 30.68
C SER A 33 -34.83 -81.57 30.81
N VAL A 34 -34.82 -80.24 30.90
CA VAL A 34 -33.62 -79.45 31.23
C VAL A 34 -33.34 -79.48 32.73
N SER A 35 -32.07 -79.58 33.13
CA SER A 35 -31.69 -79.56 34.56
C SER A 35 -31.90 -78.20 35.22
N GLN A 36 -31.95 -77.13 34.42
CA GLN A 36 -32.05 -75.74 34.83
C GLN A 36 -32.71 -74.94 33.69
N SER A 37 -33.75 -74.18 34.01
CA SER A 37 -34.54 -73.39 33.04
C SER A 37 -34.08 -71.94 32.87
N GLU A 38 -33.25 -71.45 33.80
CA GLU A 38 -32.74 -70.07 33.84
C GLU A 38 -31.26 -70.11 34.24
N PHE A 39 -30.37 -69.60 33.40
CA PHE A 39 -28.96 -69.39 33.73
C PHE A 39 -28.74 -67.90 34.03
N THR A 40 -27.96 -67.62 35.07
CA THR A 40 -27.47 -66.26 35.36
C THR A 40 -25.96 -66.34 35.36
N ILE A 41 -25.32 -65.61 34.45
CA ILE A 41 -23.89 -65.69 34.19
C ILE A 41 -23.30 -64.29 34.33
N THR A 42 -22.26 -64.19 35.15
CA THR A 42 -21.46 -62.98 35.32
C THR A 42 -20.11 -63.19 34.65
N LEU A 43 -19.71 -62.23 33.84
CA LEU A 43 -18.45 -62.20 33.10
C LEU A 43 -17.98 -60.75 32.98
N ASN A 44 -16.70 -60.54 32.72
CA ASN A 44 -16.16 -59.22 32.39
C ASN A 44 -16.47 -58.90 30.91
N GLU A 45 -16.55 -57.62 30.54
CA GLU A 45 -16.54 -57.24 29.12
C GLU A 45 -15.23 -57.65 28.42
N ASP A 46 -15.26 -57.69 27.09
CA ASP A 46 -14.26 -58.27 26.19
C ASP A 46 -13.85 -59.74 26.46
N THR A 47 -14.42 -60.39 27.48
CA THR A 47 -14.27 -61.82 27.73
C THR A 47 -15.44 -62.62 27.16
N SER A 48 -15.18 -63.86 26.73
CA SER A 48 -16.21 -64.79 26.28
C SER A 48 -16.40 -65.91 27.29
N VAL A 49 -17.65 -66.20 27.66
CA VAL A 49 -18.01 -67.27 28.59
C VAL A 49 -18.55 -68.47 27.84
N THR A 50 -18.16 -69.69 28.24
CA THR A 50 -18.67 -70.94 27.64
C THR A 50 -19.23 -71.84 28.73
N GLU A 51 -20.51 -72.20 28.58
CA GLU A 51 -21.31 -72.98 29.53
C GLU A 51 -22.05 -74.12 28.81
N SER A 52 -22.86 -74.92 29.53
CA SER A 52 -23.63 -76.00 28.90
C SER A 52 -25.00 -76.29 29.54
N ILE A 53 -26.01 -76.47 28.69
CA ILE A 53 -27.36 -76.90 29.09
C ILE A 53 -27.39 -78.42 29.16
N ASN A 54 -27.43 -78.95 30.37
CA ASN A 54 -27.68 -80.37 30.60
C ASN A 54 -29.18 -80.65 30.42
N ALA A 55 -29.54 -81.30 29.31
CA ALA A 55 -30.90 -81.73 29.02
C ALA A 55 -30.95 -83.25 28.82
N THR A 56 -32.04 -83.87 29.25
CA THR A 56 -32.29 -85.30 29.09
C THR A 56 -33.72 -85.54 28.65
N ASP A 57 -33.89 -86.38 27.63
CA ASP A 57 -35.19 -86.93 27.27
C ASP A 57 -35.47 -88.24 28.04
N ASN A 58 -36.73 -88.50 28.41
CA ASN A 58 -37.09 -89.70 29.18
C ASN A 58 -37.41 -90.92 28.29
N ASP A 59 -37.82 -90.70 27.05
CA ASP A 59 -38.06 -91.72 26.04
C ASP A 59 -36.77 -92.04 25.25
N ASN A 60 -35.74 -91.18 25.37
CA ASN A 60 -34.39 -91.18 24.79
C ASN A 60 -34.32 -90.73 23.32
N ASP A 61 -35.17 -89.78 22.92
CA ASP A 61 -35.07 -89.14 21.61
C ASP A 61 -33.89 -88.15 21.50
N ASP A 62 -33.37 -87.95 20.27
CA ASP A 62 -32.22 -87.10 19.99
C ASP A 62 -32.56 -85.60 20.21
N LEU A 63 -31.86 -84.94 21.13
CA LEU A 63 -32.09 -83.53 21.45
C LEU A 63 -31.35 -82.58 20.49
N ALA A 64 -32.07 -81.60 19.97
CA ALA A 64 -31.55 -80.48 19.20
C ALA A 64 -31.57 -79.19 20.03
N PHE A 65 -30.44 -78.47 20.05
CA PHE A 65 -30.28 -77.17 20.69
C PHE A 65 -30.20 -76.06 19.63
N GLY A 66 -30.74 -74.88 19.93
CA GLY A 66 -30.60 -73.71 19.05
C GLY A 66 -31.10 -72.42 19.69
N VAL A 67 -30.57 -71.28 19.26
CA VAL A 67 -30.98 -69.95 19.73
C VAL A 67 -32.40 -69.65 19.26
N SER A 68 -33.31 -69.41 20.20
CA SER A 68 -34.71 -69.02 19.95
C SER A 68 -34.95 -67.51 20.13
N GLU A 69 -34.11 -66.85 20.93
CA GLU A 69 -34.00 -65.40 21.02
C GLU A 69 -32.52 -65.04 21.19
N SER A 70 -31.96 -64.25 20.26
CA SER A 70 -30.57 -63.81 20.34
C SER A 70 -30.37 -62.74 21.40
N PRO A 71 -29.16 -62.61 21.98
CA PRO A 71 -28.78 -61.43 22.74
C PRO A 71 -28.91 -60.16 21.89
N GLN A 72 -29.06 -59.01 22.53
CA GLN A 72 -29.11 -57.71 21.85
C GLN A 72 -27.73 -57.04 21.77
N ASN A 73 -26.88 -57.29 22.75
CA ASN A 73 -25.60 -56.62 22.93
C ASN A 73 -24.43 -57.63 22.93
N GLY A 74 -24.55 -58.68 22.13
CA GLY A 74 -23.54 -59.72 21.97
C GLY A 74 -23.96 -60.81 21.01
N THR A 75 -23.09 -61.81 20.85
CA THR A 75 -23.33 -63.01 20.04
C THR A 75 -23.41 -64.25 20.91
N LEU A 76 -24.33 -65.15 20.57
CA LEU A 76 -24.51 -66.44 21.23
C LEU A 76 -24.37 -67.56 20.21
N GLN A 77 -23.36 -68.41 20.38
CA GLN A 77 -23.12 -69.59 19.56
C GLN A 77 -23.50 -70.84 20.38
N VAL A 78 -24.29 -71.75 19.79
CA VAL A 78 -24.79 -72.95 20.46
C VAL A 78 -24.40 -74.18 19.65
N GLN A 79 -23.80 -75.17 20.33
CA GLN A 79 -23.33 -76.41 19.74
C GLN A 79 -24.35 -77.54 19.91
N GLN A 80 -24.21 -78.61 19.11
CA GLN A 80 -25.12 -79.76 19.13
C GLN A 80 -25.11 -80.54 20.45
N ASP A 81 -24.04 -80.46 21.25
CA ASP A 81 -23.93 -81.11 22.56
C ASP A 81 -24.54 -80.32 23.72
N GLY A 82 -25.18 -79.18 23.44
CA GLY A 82 -25.78 -78.29 24.44
C GLY A 82 -24.78 -77.32 25.08
N SER A 83 -23.51 -77.34 24.69
CA SER A 83 -22.59 -76.25 25.04
C SER A 83 -22.91 -74.98 24.27
N PHE A 84 -22.69 -73.82 24.91
CA PHE A 84 -22.89 -72.51 24.28
C PHE A 84 -21.81 -71.53 24.73
N THR A 85 -21.42 -70.64 23.81
CA THR A 85 -20.49 -69.54 24.07
C THR A 85 -21.24 -68.23 23.87
N TYR A 86 -21.21 -67.36 24.89
CA TYR A 86 -21.61 -65.97 24.76
C TYR A 86 -20.37 -65.09 24.74
N THR A 87 -20.36 -64.18 23.78
CA THR A 87 -19.37 -63.10 23.64
C THR A 87 -20.18 -61.82 23.59
N PRO A 88 -20.02 -60.87 24.55
CA PRO A 88 -20.66 -59.57 24.44
C PRO A 88 -20.16 -58.85 23.18
N ASN A 89 -20.81 -57.77 22.79
CA ASN A 89 -20.18 -56.81 21.89
C ASN A 89 -18.93 -56.25 22.59
N GLN A 90 -17.96 -55.81 21.80
CA GLN A 90 -16.84 -55.04 22.31
C GLN A 90 -17.39 -53.79 23.05
N ASP A 91 -16.72 -53.40 24.14
CA ASP A 91 -17.06 -52.25 25.00
C ASP A 91 -18.50 -52.29 25.61
N PHE A 92 -19.11 -53.48 25.75
CA PHE A 92 -20.45 -53.63 26.32
C PHE A 92 -20.47 -54.19 27.76
N PHE A 93 -20.65 -53.29 28.72
CA PHE A 93 -21.06 -53.61 30.08
C PHE A 93 -22.59 -53.48 30.29
N GLY A 94 -23.14 -54.25 31.23
CA GLY A 94 -24.55 -54.18 31.61
C GLY A 94 -25.27 -55.53 31.58
N ASN A 95 -26.57 -55.53 31.26
CA ASN A 95 -27.37 -56.75 31.22
C ASN A 95 -27.85 -57.06 29.80
N ASP A 96 -27.70 -58.32 29.40
CA ASP A 96 -28.19 -58.87 28.13
C ASP A 96 -28.94 -60.18 28.37
N THR A 97 -29.84 -60.55 27.46
CA THR A 97 -30.72 -61.72 27.63
C THR A 97 -30.93 -62.46 26.32
N ALA A 98 -30.84 -63.78 26.38
CA ALA A 98 -31.08 -64.67 25.25
C ALA A 98 -31.94 -65.87 25.67
N GLN A 99 -32.46 -66.61 24.70
CA GLN A 99 -33.12 -67.91 24.93
C GLN A 99 -32.53 -68.99 24.03
N ILE A 100 -32.25 -70.15 24.61
CA ILE A 100 -31.94 -71.37 23.87
C ILE A 100 -33.15 -72.30 23.94
N SER A 101 -33.63 -72.72 22.79
CA SER A 101 -34.60 -73.81 22.66
C SER A 101 -33.91 -75.18 22.66
N VAL A 102 -34.50 -76.13 23.37
CA VAL A 102 -34.15 -77.56 23.36
C VAL A 102 -35.37 -78.35 22.88
N SER A 103 -35.22 -79.23 21.89
CA SER A 103 -36.33 -79.99 21.29
C SER A 103 -35.96 -81.43 20.94
N ASP A 104 -36.92 -82.34 21.13
CA ASP A 104 -36.95 -83.75 20.72
C ASP A 104 -37.57 -83.96 19.32
N SER A 105 -37.82 -82.87 18.58
CA SER A 105 -38.61 -82.77 17.34
C SER A 105 -40.14 -82.86 17.45
N ILE A 106 -40.70 -83.00 18.66
CA ILE A 106 -42.14 -83.08 18.96
C ILE A 106 -42.59 -81.92 19.86
N GLU A 107 -41.88 -81.68 20.95
CA GLU A 107 -42.06 -80.56 21.90
C GLU A 107 -40.76 -79.72 22.01
N THR A 108 -40.86 -78.55 22.62
CA THR A 108 -39.72 -77.62 22.78
C THR A 108 -39.79 -76.93 24.14
N VAL A 109 -38.67 -76.90 24.85
CA VAL A 109 -38.49 -76.15 26.10
C VAL A 109 -37.47 -75.04 25.88
N SER A 110 -37.80 -73.81 26.29
CA SER A 110 -36.84 -72.71 26.34
C SER A 110 -36.06 -72.72 27.66
N VAL A 111 -34.78 -72.39 27.57
CA VAL A 111 -33.91 -72.00 28.69
C VAL A 111 -33.56 -70.53 28.51
N THR A 112 -33.87 -69.70 29.50
CA THR A 112 -33.50 -68.28 29.51
C THR A 112 -32.05 -68.14 29.97
N LEU A 113 -31.27 -67.35 29.26
CA LEU A 113 -29.93 -66.92 29.66
C LEU A 113 -29.98 -65.44 30.01
N SER A 114 -29.54 -65.09 31.22
CA SER A 114 -29.34 -63.71 31.64
C SER A 114 -27.85 -63.49 31.88
N PHE A 115 -27.25 -62.59 31.11
CA PHE A 115 -25.86 -62.19 31.25
C PHE A 115 -25.81 -60.85 32.00
N THR A 116 -24.95 -60.77 33.00
CA THR A 116 -24.52 -59.51 33.61
C THR A 116 -23.04 -59.35 33.28
N VAL A 117 -22.75 -58.50 32.31
CA VAL A 117 -21.39 -58.13 31.94
C VAL A 117 -20.92 -57.05 32.92
N GLU A 118 -19.90 -57.37 33.69
CA GLU A 118 -19.23 -56.47 34.62
C GLU A 118 -18.22 -55.62 33.87
N ASN A 119 -18.25 -54.33 34.19
CA ASN A 119 -17.42 -53.31 33.60
C ASN A 119 -15.93 -53.48 33.95
N VAL A 120 -15.03 -53.23 33.01
CA VAL A 120 -13.57 -53.29 33.20
C VAL A 120 -12.88 -52.16 32.45
N ASN A 121 -12.70 -51.05 33.16
CA ASN A 121 -11.94 -49.85 32.75
C ASN A 121 -10.94 -50.06 31.62
N ASP A 122 -11.26 -49.51 30.46
CA ASP A 122 -10.33 -49.32 29.35
C ASP A 122 -9.58 -47.98 29.53
N LEU A 123 -8.41 -47.85 28.90
CA LEU A 123 -7.65 -46.60 28.98
C LEU A 123 -8.09 -45.64 27.86
N PRO A 124 -8.14 -44.32 28.11
CA PRO A 124 -8.64 -43.35 27.14
C PRO A 124 -7.82 -43.30 25.84
N GLU A 125 -8.50 -43.34 24.70
CA GLU A 125 -7.89 -43.19 23.38
C GLU A 125 -7.83 -41.70 22.99
N ILE A 126 -6.63 -41.20 22.71
CA ILE A 126 -6.41 -39.82 22.24
C ILE A 126 -6.51 -39.83 20.71
N VAL A 127 -7.50 -39.11 20.17
CA VAL A 127 -7.86 -39.10 18.75
C VAL A 127 -7.08 -38.04 17.98
N THR A 128 -6.81 -36.89 18.60
CA THR A 128 -5.99 -35.83 17.99
C THR A 128 -4.52 -36.24 17.91
N SER A 129 -3.92 -36.12 16.73
CA SER A 129 -2.48 -36.33 16.49
C SER A 129 -1.76 -35.11 15.91
N GLN A 130 -2.49 -34.16 15.33
CA GLN A 130 -1.99 -32.95 14.70
C GLN A 130 -3.01 -31.83 14.85
N VAL A 131 -2.56 -30.58 14.98
CA VAL A 131 -3.38 -29.38 14.92
C VAL A 131 -2.68 -28.30 14.10
N ALA A 132 -3.45 -27.55 13.29
CA ALA A 132 -2.96 -26.36 12.62
C ALA A 132 -3.01 -25.14 13.56
N VAL A 133 -1.98 -24.32 13.56
CA VAL A 133 -1.86 -23.11 14.40
C VAL A 133 -1.19 -21.97 13.65
N SER A 134 -1.58 -20.73 13.94
CA SER A 134 -1.00 -19.55 13.29
C SER A 134 0.45 -19.31 13.71
N SER A 135 1.28 -18.80 12.79
CA SER A 135 2.69 -18.45 13.05
C SER A 135 2.87 -17.18 13.91
N ALA A 136 1.77 -16.53 14.32
CA ALA A 136 1.75 -15.43 15.28
C ALA A 136 0.42 -15.36 16.05
N GLY A 137 0.44 -14.86 17.29
CA GLY A 137 -0.76 -14.60 18.09
C GLY A 137 -1.33 -15.83 18.81
N GLU A 138 -2.64 -15.83 19.08
CA GLU A 138 -3.35 -16.92 19.78
C GLU A 138 -4.18 -17.76 18.80
N THR A 139 -3.88 -19.06 18.72
CA THR A 139 -4.80 -20.07 18.16
C THR A 139 -5.55 -20.77 19.28
N THR A 140 -6.82 -21.13 19.06
CA THR A 140 -7.60 -21.95 20.00
C THR A 140 -8.12 -23.21 19.32
N GLY A 141 -8.21 -24.32 20.08
CA GLY A 141 -8.61 -25.61 19.53
C GLY A 141 -9.02 -26.63 20.58
N GLN A 142 -9.05 -27.90 20.20
CA GLN A 142 -9.54 -29.01 21.01
C GLN A 142 -8.63 -30.24 20.84
N ILE A 143 -8.22 -30.85 21.96
CA ILE A 143 -7.67 -32.21 21.99
C ILE A 143 -8.85 -33.16 22.22
N GLU A 144 -9.17 -33.97 21.22
CA GLU A 144 -10.21 -35.00 21.33
C GLU A 144 -9.61 -36.28 21.91
N ALA A 145 -10.23 -36.77 22.97
CA ALA A 145 -9.99 -38.10 23.52
C ALA A 145 -11.34 -38.75 23.86
N ILE A 146 -11.42 -40.06 23.71
CA ILE A 146 -12.60 -40.86 23.98
C ILE A 146 -12.32 -41.91 25.04
N ASP A 147 -13.39 -42.34 25.71
CA ASP A 147 -13.37 -43.24 26.85
C ASP A 147 -14.53 -44.23 26.67
N ALA A 148 -14.27 -45.53 26.78
CA ALA A 148 -15.25 -46.58 26.49
C ALA A 148 -16.27 -46.73 27.64
N ASP A 149 -15.80 -46.60 28.88
CA ASP A 149 -16.60 -46.60 30.10
C ASP A 149 -17.51 -45.37 30.21
N GLY A 150 -17.07 -44.25 29.63
CA GLY A 150 -17.70 -42.94 29.70
C GLY A 150 -17.27 -42.14 30.93
N ASP A 151 -16.07 -42.40 31.46
CA ASP A 151 -15.54 -41.78 32.67
C ASP A 151 -14.96 -40.36 32.44
N ALA A 152 -14.65 -39.66 33.53
CA ALA A 152 -14.43 -38.22 33.51
C ALA A 152 -12.97 -37.82 33.21
N LEU A 153 -12.63 -37.76 31.93
CA LEU A 153 -11.28 -37.46 31.45
C LEU A 153 -10.66 -36.16 32.00
N THR A 154 -9.42 -36.28 32.46
CA THR A 154 -8.56 -35.19 32.92
C THR A 154 -7.36 -35.04 31.98
N PHE A 155 -7.15 -33.83 31.46
CA PHE A 155 -6.11 -33.50 30.48
C PHE A 155 -4.96 -32.70 31.11
N ALA A 156 -3.70 -32.93 30.67
CA ALA A 156 -2.56 -32.07 31.01
C ALA A 156 -1.43 -32.13 29.98
N VAL A 157 -0.81 -30.98 29.67
CA VAL A 157 0.43 -30.91 28.89
C VAL A 157 1.60 -31.42 29.74
N VAL A 158 2.37 -32.37 29.19
CA VAL A 158 3.55 -32.99 29.80
C VAL A 158 4.82 -32.28 29.34
N THR A 159 4.93 -32.04 28.04
CA THR A 159 6.08 -31.40 27.39
C THR A 159 5.55 -30.29 26.47
N GLN A 160 5.98 -29.06 26.67
CA GLN A 160 5.66 -27.90 25.81
C GLN A 160 6.38 -28.00 24.45
N PRO A 161 5.88 -27.36 23.39
CA PRO A 161 6.55 -27.30 22.10
C PRO A 161 7.88 -26.52 22.15
N SER A 162 8.64 -26.59 21.05
CA SER A 162 9.88 -25.83 20.84
C SER A 162 9.64 -24.33 20.63
N VAL A 163 8.52 -23.97 20.00
CA VAL A 163 8.06 -22.60 19.75
C VAL A 163 6.67 -22.41 20.35
N GLY A 164 6.39 -21.22 20.87
CA GLY A 164 5.09 -20.88 21.48
C GLY A 164 4.81 -21.60 22.82
N VAL A 165 3.59 -21.41 23.32
CA VAL A 165 3.12 -22.03 24.59
C VAL A 165 1.73 -22.60 24.42
N VAL A 166 1.54 -23.86 24.80
CA VAL A 166 0.21 -24.50 24.88
C VAL A 166 -0.35 -24.41 26.29
N THR A 167 -1.55 -23.87 26.44
CA THR A 167 -2.38 -24.01 27.65
C THR A 167 -3.56 -24.94 27.34
N LEU A 168 -3.99 -25.75 28.32
CA LEU A 168 -4.96 -26.83 28.12
C LEU A 168 -5.94 -26.87 29.30
N ASP A 169 -7.25 -26.77 29.03
CA ASP A 169 -8.28 -26.92 30.05
C ASP A 169 -8.37 -28.39 30.46
N SER A 170 -7.99 -28.65 31.71
CA SER A 170 -7.89 -30.00 32.27
C SER A 170 -9.19 -30.79 32.35
N SER A 171 -10.36 -30.18 32.06
CA SER A 171 -11.69 -30.80 32.19
C SER A 171 -12.45 -30.94 30.87
N THR A 172 -11.95 -30.32 29.79
CA THR A 172 -12.58 -30.33 28.47
C THR A 172 -11.63 -30.73 27.35
N GLY A 173 -10.32 -30.57 27.52
CA GLY A 173 -9.34 -30.76 26.45
C GLY A 173 -9.24 -29.59 25.46
N ALA A 174 -9.99 -28.51 25.68
CA ALA A 174 -9.85 -27.28 24.90
C ALA A 174 -8.48 -26.63 25.19
N PHE A 175 -7.79 -26.15 24.15
CA PHE A 175 -6.44 -25.57 24.27
C PHE A 175 -6.36 -24.16 23.68
N THR A 176 -5.38 -23.40 24.16
CA THR A 176 -4.85 -22.22 23.47
C THR A 176 -3.37 -22.45 23.16
N PHE A 177 -2.92 -21.96 22.02
CA PHE A 177 -1.52 -21.90 21.61
C PHE A 177 -1.16 -20.44 21.36
N GLU A 178 -0.17 -19.93 22.10
CA GLU A 178 0.24 -18.52 22.08
C GLU A 178 1.66 -18.39 21.51
N GLN A 179 1.78 -17.83 20.30
CA GLN A 179 3.04 -17.60 19.59
C GLN A 179 3.38 -16.11 19.65
N ASN A 180 4.44 -15.79 20.40
CA ASN A 180 4.82 -14.40 20.75
C ASN A 180 5.90 -13.80 19.83
N GLU A 181 6.53 -14.61 18.99
CA GLU A 181 7.58 -14.22 18.04
C GLU A 181 7.21 -14.80 16.67
N LEU A 182 7.51 -14.10 15.57
CA LEU A 182 7.09 -14.49 14.22
C LEU A 182 8.04 -15.57 13.68
N GLU A 183 7.64 -16.85 13.76
CA GLU A 183 8.49 -18.01 13.43
C GLU A 183 7.64 -19.17 12.85
N ASN A 184 8.21 -19.96 11.94
CA ASN A 184 7.53 -21.10 11.33
C ASN A 184 7.27 -22.23 12.33
N VAL A 185 6.04 -22.71 12.40
CA VAL A 185 5.64 -23.72 13.39
C VAL A 185 5.87 -25.15 12.89
N ASP A 186 7.14 -25.58 12.85
CA ASP A 186 7.52 -27.01 12.83
C ASP A 186 7.85 -27.46 14.26
N ALA A 187 6.83 -27.96 14.97
CA ALA A 187 6.94 -28.30 16.39
C ALA A 187 5.99 -29.43 16.80
N SER A 188 6.18 -29.96 18.01
CA SER A 188 5.23 -30.89 18.62
C SER A 188 5.26 -30.78 20.14
N PHE A 189 4.14 -31.12 20.78
CA PHE A 189 3.99 -31.12 22.23
C PHE A 189 3.43 -32.46 22.72
N GLU A 190 3.62 -32.77 24.00
CA GLU A 190 3.17 -34.04 24.59
C GLU A 190 2.02 -33.79 25.55
N VAL A 191 0.91 -34.51 25.37
CA VAL A 191 -0.27 -34.47 26.24
C VAL A 191 -0.42 -35.78 27.01
N SER A 192 -1.04 -35.68 28.19
CA SER A 192 -1.48 -36.79 29.00
C SER A 192 -2.99 -36.72 29.24
N VAL A 193 -3.65 -37.88 29.17
CA VAL A 193 -5.07 -38.03 29.46
C VAL A 193 -5.26 -39.16 30.48
N ILE A 194 -6.12 -38.91 31.48
CA ILE A 194 -6.37 -39.80 32.62
C ILE A 194 -7.88 -39.86 32.89
N ASP A 195 -8.43 -41.07 32.92
CA ASP A 195 -9.78 -41.46 33.35
C ASP A 195 -10.05 -41.21 34.86
N GLY A 196 -9.03 -41.37 35.70
CA GLY A 196 -9.07 -41.35 37.16
C GLY A 196 -8.82 -42.72 37.81
N ILE A 197 -8.61 -43.77 37.02
CA ILE A 197 -8.62 -45.18 37.42
C ILE A 197 -7.43 -45.98 36.81
N GLY A 198 -6.73 -45.45 35.81
CA GLY A 198 -5.59 -46.09 35.13
C GLY A 198 -4.20 -45.47 35.37
N ASP A 199 -3.24 -45.91 34.55
CA ASP A 199 -2.01 -45.16 34.24
C ASP A 199 -2.32 -44.16 33.11
N ALA A 200 -1.63 -43.02 33.07
CA ALA A 200 -1.89 -41.98 32.06
C ALA A 200 -1.53 -42.43 30.63
N VAL A 201 -2.42 -42.18 29.66
CA VAL A 201 -2.13 -42.33 28.24
C VAL A 201 -1.41 -41.07 27.75
N LEU A 202 -0.35 -41.25 26.96
CA LEU A 202 0.47 -40.17 26.41
C LEU A 202 0.35 -40.14 24.88
N ALA A 203 0.22 -38.93 24.31
CA ALA A 203 0.30 -38.70 22.87
C ALA A 203 1.19 -37.50 22.55
N THR A 204 1.92 -37.60 21.45
CA THR A 204 2.60 -36.47 20.81
C THR A 204 1.63 -35.84 19.81
N ILE A 205 1.38 -34.55 19.95
CA ILE A 205 0.57 -33.75 19.04
C ILE A 205 1.52 -32.91 18.19
N SER A 206 1.49 -33.08 16.87
CA SER A 206 2.20 -32.19 15.96
C SER A 206 1.49 -30.84 15.85
N LEU A 207 2.26 -29.76 15.86
CA LEU A 207 1.83 -28.46 15.39
C LEU A 207 2.28 -28.33 13.94
N THR A 208 1.40 -27.82 13.09
CA THR A 208 1.76 -27.33 11.74
C THR A 208 1.21 -25.92 11.56
N PRO A 209 1.76 -25.10 10.64
CA PRO A 209 1.22 -23.78 10.37
C PRO A 209 -0.23 -23.84 9.89
N SER A 210 -1.00 -22.79 10.16
CA SER A 210 -2.26 -22.50 9.49
C SER A 210 -2.00 -21.63 8.25
N TYR A 211 -2.86 -21.77 7.24
CA TYR A 211 -2.92 -20.88 6.07
C TYR A 211 -4.39 -20.56 5.68
N ALA A 212 -5.32 -20.79 6.62
CA ALA A 212 -6.77 -20.80 6.35
C ALA A 212 -7.48 -19.44 6.50
N SER A 213 -6.81 -18.44 7.07
CA SER A 213 -7.33 -17.08 7.21
C SER A 213 -6.34 -16.05 6.67
N ASN A 214 -6.80 -14.84 6.34
CA ASN A 214 -5.92 -13.78 5.83
C ASN A 214 -4.79 -13.45 6.82
N SER A 215 -5.08 -13.43 8.13
CA SER A 215 -4.07 -13.31 9.19
C SER A 215 -3.08 -14.47 9.24
N ASP A 216 -3.52 -15.70 8.96
CA ASP A 216 -2.61 -16.85 8.86
C ASP A 216 -1.71 -16.73 7.63
N LYS A 217 -2.25 -16.30 6.47
CA LYS A 217 -1.46 -16.10 5.26
C LYS A 217 -0.35 -15.06 5.45
N ILE A 218 -0.68 -13.90 6.05
CA ILE A 218 0.30 -12.88 6.44
C ILE A 218 1.37 -13.50 7.37
N ALA A 219 0.95 -14.16 8.46
CA ALA A 219 1.88 -14.71 9.45
C ALA A 219 2.76 -15.83 8.90
N TYR A 220 2.24 -16.68 8.00
CA TYR A 220 3.00 -17.71 7.31
C TYR A 220 4.04 -17.09 6.37
N TYR A 221 3.63 -16.17 5.50
CA TYR A 221 4.55 -15.51 4.56
C TYR A 221 5.69 -14.79 5.28
N TYR A 222 5.37 -13.93 6.26
CA TYR A 222 6.37 -13.12 6.96
C TYR A 222 7.21 -13.90 7.99
N ALA A 223 6.81 -15.12 8.38
CA ALA A 223 7.68 -16.06 9.11
C ALA A 223 8.61 -16.86 8.19
N SER A 224 8.31 -16.96 6.89
CA SER A 224 9.06 -17.80 5.94
C SER A 224 10.34 -17.13 5.42
N ASP A 225 11.31 -17.94 4.99
CA ASP A 225 12.51 -17.50 4.24
C ASP A 225 12.18 -16.82 2.89
N LEU A 226 10.93 -16.93 2.41
CA LEU A 226 10.45 -16.28 1.18
C LEU A 226 10.05 -14.81 1.42
N SER A 227 9.86 -14.39 2.67
CA SER A 227 9.51 -13.01 2.97
C SER A 227 10.56 -12.03 2.44
N HIS A 228 10.13 -11.01 1.71
CA HIS A 228 11.03 -9.94 1.26
C HIS A 228 11.72 -9.22 2.44
N LEU A 229 11.06 -9.13 3.61
CA LEU A 229 11.68 -8.64 4.84
C LEU A 229 12.69 -9.62 5.43
N ALA A 230 12.42 -10.93 5.44
CA ALA A 230 13.40 -11.93 5.89
C ALA A 230 14.62 -12.01 4.95
N GLN A 231 14.42 -11.80 3.64
CA GLN A 231 15.50 -11.67 2.66
C GLN A 231 16.34 -10.41 2.89
N ALA A 232 15.74 -9.28 3.25
CA ALA A 232 16.46 -8.07 3.67
C ALA A 232 17.21 -8.27 5.00
N GLU A 233 16.54 -8.82 6.03
CA GLU A 233 17.14 -9.09 7.35
C GLU A 233 18.27 -10.13 7.30
N ALA A 234 18.28 -11.01 6.28
CA ALA A 234 19.35 -11.97 6.04
C ALA A 234 20.73 -11.31 5.79
N PHE A 235 20.78 -10.07 5.28
CA PHE A 235 22.05 -9.34 5.06
C PHE A 235 22.67 -8.80 6.37
N ILE A 236 21.88 -8.66 7.43
CA ILE A 236 22.30 -8.05 8.71
C ILE A 236 22.39 -9.06 9.87
N THR A 237 21.68 -10.19 9.82
CA THR A 237 21.65 -11.18 10.91
C THR A 237 22.57 -12.40 10.74
N ARG A 238 22.88 -12.81 9.49
CA ARG A 238 23.44 -14.16 9.21
C ARG A 238 24.95 -14.27 9.40
N GLU A 239 25.42 -14.24 10.65
CA GLU A 239 26.79 -14.67 10.97
C GLU A 239 26.99 -16.19 10.77
N ASN A 240 28.19 -16.58 10.31
CA ASN A 240 28.76 -17.95 10.24
C ASN A 240 28.46 -18.82 9.00
N ASP A 241 27.76 -18.34 7.98
CA ASP A 241 27.82 -18.96 6.65
C ASP A 241 29.16 -18.58 5.99
N GLN A 242 29.87 -19.51 5.32
CA GLN A 242 31.24 -19.19 4.84
C GLN A 242 31.27 -18.24 3.65
N ASP A 243 30.14 -18.07 2.96
CA ASP A 243 29.96 -17.22 1.78
C ASP A 243 29.05 -16.00 2.05
N LYS A 244 28.64 -15.75 3.31
CA LYS A 244 27.85 -14.57 3.73
C LYS A 244 28.53 -13.88 4.90
N VAL A 245 28.87 -12.61 4.72
CA VAL A 245 29.37 -11.72 5.77
C VAL A 245 28.25 -10.74 6.08
N ALA A 246 27.73 -10.77 7.31
CA ALA A 246 26.71 -9.83 7.74
C ALA A 246 27.26 -8.39 7.77
N ILE A 247 26.42 -7.42 7.36
CA ILE A 247 26.75 -6.00 7.47
C ILE A 247 26.84 -5.66 8.97
N THR A 248 28.05 -5.35 9.43
CA THR A 248 28.33 -5.08 10.86
C THR A 248 28.63 -3.62 11.16
N ASP A 249 28.52 -2.74 10.15
CA ASP A 249 28.61 -1.29 10.34
C ASP A 249 27.24 -0.72 10.70
N ALA A 250 27.14 -0.16 11.91
CA ALA A 250 25.89 0.31 12.48
C ALA A 250 25.31 1.54 11.76
N ASP A 251 26.15 2.34 11.08
CA ASP A 251 25.69 3.49 10.32
C ASP A 251 25.08 3.02 8.98
N ILE A 252 25.62 1.96 8.37
CA ILE A 252 25.08 1.34 7.14
C ILE A 252 23.78 0.57 7.41
N THR A 253 23.71 -0.21 8.50
CA THR A 253 22.48 -0.97 8.82
C THR A 253 21.30 -0.12 9.28
N ALA A 254 21.54 1.15 9.65
CA ALA A 254 20.52 2.02 10.23
C ALA A 254 19.30 2.22 9.32
N ASP A 255 19.53 2.36 8.02
CA ASP A 255 18.47 2.62 7.04
C ASP A 255 17.74 1.32 6.65
N ILE A 256 18.45 0.19 6.54
CA ILE A 256 17.83 -1.15 6.36
C ILE A 256 16.85 -1.44 7.51
N TYR A 257 17.23 -1.16 8.75
CA TYR A 257 16.36 -1.28 9.91
C TYR A 257 15.21 -0.24 9.93
N ALA A 258 15.29 0.87 9.20
CA ALA A 258 14.18 1.81 9.07
C ALA A 258 13.11 1.27 8.11
N GLU A 259 13.52 0.70 6.97
CA GLU A 259 12.61 0.07 6.01
C GLU A 259 12.00 -1.23 6.55
N LEU A 260 12.80 -2.09 7.21
CA LEU A 260 12.28 -3.26 7.93
C LEU A 260 11.22 -2.87 8.99
N ALA A 261 11.40 -1.74 9.68
CA ALA A 261 10.40 -1.25 10.63
C ALA A 261 9.11 -0.81 9.93
N ALA A 262 9.19 -0.14 8.78
CA ALA A 262 8.03 0.25 8.00
C ALA A 262 7.27 -0.98 7.47
N GLY A 263 7.97 -1.94 6.86
CA GLY A 263 7.40 -3.17 6.31
C GLY A 263 6.78 -4.08 7.38
N TYR A 264 7.47 -4.34 8.50
CA TYR A 264 6.88 -5.13 9.60
C TYR A 264 5.69 -4.43 10.24
N THR A 265 5.69 -3.09 10.31
CA THR A 265 4.52 -2.35 10.80
C THR A 265 3.34 -2.47 9.83
N GLU A 266 3.56 -2.34 8.52
CA GLU A 266 2.52 -2.47 7.48
C GLU A 266 1.90 -3.88 7.43
N ALA A 267 2.72 -4.91 7.66
CA ALA A 267 2.28 -6.30 7.83
C ALA A 267 1.52 -6.57 9.15
N GLY A 268 1.35 -5.57 10.02
CA GLY A 268 0.64 -5.68 11.31
C GLY A 268 1.53 -6.01 12.52
N PHE A 269 2.81 -6.30 12.32
CA PHE A 269 3.77 -6.71 13.36
C PHE A 269 4.49 -5.51 14.01
N ALA A 270 3.74 -4.50 14.45
CA ALA A 270 4.30 -3.26 14.99
C ALA A 270 5.20 -3.45 16.24
N ASP A 271 4.95 -4.47 17.07
CA ASP A 271 5.82 -4.82 18.20
C ASP A 271 7.17 -5.40 17.73
N LEU A 272 7.16 -6.21 16.65
CA LEU A 272 8.36 -6.76 16.01
C LEU A 272 9.19 -5.65 15.33
N ALA A 273 8.50 -4.71 14.67
CA ALA A 273 9.11 -3.50 14.14
C ALA A 273 9.83 -2.70 15.24
N GLU A 274 9.24 -2.52 16.43
CA GLU A 274 9.95 -1.86 17.54
C GLU A 274 11.10 -2.72 18.11
N SER A 275 10.92 -4.03 18.30
CA SER A 275 11.93 -4.87 18.98
C SER A 275 13.13 -5.20 18.11
N ASN A 276 12.90 -5.63 16.86
CA ASN A 276 13.93 -6.21 15.99
C ASN A 276 14.50 -5.18 15.00
N ALA A 277 13.72 -4.15 14.64
CA ALA A 277 14.17 -3.14 13.69
C ALA A 277 14.54 -1.81 14.38
N ILE A 278 13.56 -1.05 14.89
CA ILE A 278 13.79 0.28 15.49
C ILE A 278 14.70 0.21 16.73
N GLY A 279 14.63 -0.88 17.50
CA GLY A 279 15.49 -1.13 18.65
C GLY A 279 16.99 -1.23 18.30
N ASN A 280 17.32 -1.70 17.09
CA ASN A 280 18.69 -1.94 16.64
C ASN A 280 19.33 -0.74 15.91
N ILE A 281 18.53 0.14 15.28
CA ILE A 281 19.03 1.43 14.76
C ILE A 281 19.78 2.16 15.88
N ILE A 282 21.07 2.50 15.70
CA ILE A 282 21.85 3.17 16.75
C ILE A 282 21.63 4.70 16.74
N ASP A 283 21.64 5.31 15.55
CA ASP A 283 21.45 6.76 15.38
C ASP A 283 20.09 7.24 15.92
N ARG A 284 20.00 8.53 16.30
CA ARG A 284 18.77 9.12 16.84
C ARG A 284 17.84 9.67 15.76
N PRO A 285 18.28 10.53 14.84
CA PRO A 285 17.53 10.87 13.62
C PRO A 285 16.93 9.66 12.91
N THR A 286 17.71 8.66 12.49
CA THR A 286 17.15 7.52 11.73
C THR A 286 16.14 6.73 12.57
N ARG A 287 16.43 6.47 13.86
CA ARG A 287 15.47 5.81 14.77
C ARG A 287 14.17 6.62 14.95
N ALA A 288 14.26 7.95 14.95
CA ALA A 288 13.10 8.83 15.06
C ALA A 288 12.28 8.86 13.76
N SER A 289 12.93 8.83 12.59
CA SER A 289 12.27 8.69 11.29
C SER A 289 11.54 7.35 11.19
N ALA A 290 12.18 6.24 11.56
CA ALA A 290 11.56 4.91 11.55
C ALA A 290 10.30 4.84 12.43
N TYR A 291 10.34 5.44 13.63
CA TYR A 291 9.14 5.61 14.48
C TYR A 291 8.05 6.50 13.85
N LEU A 292 8.41 7.49 13.02
CA LEU A 292 7.44 8.37 12.37
C LEU A 292 6.76 7.68 11.18
N VAL A 293 7.53 7.03 10.31
CA VAL A 293 7.00 6.24 9.17
C VAL A 293 6.11 5.11 9.67
N SER A 294 6.55 4.39 10.71
CA SER A 294 5.74 3.34 11.36
C SER A 294 4.46 3.91 11.98
N ALA A 295 4.46 5.13 12.52
CA ALA A 295 3.23 5.76 12.99
C ALA A 295 2.25 6.03 11.85
N GLU A 296 2.73 6.44 10.67
CA GLU A 296 1.89 6.76 9.52
C GLU A 296 1.29 5.49 8.87
N LYS A 297 2.05 4.39 8.83
CA LYS A 297 1.52 3.04 8.52
C LYS A 297 0.43 2.61 9.52
N LEU A 298 0.64 2.86 10.82
CA LEU A 298 -0.36 2.59 11.87
C LEU A 298 -1.64 3.43 11.74
N ASP A 299 -1.59 4.69 11.29
CA ASP A 299 -2.81 5.46 11.04
C ASP A 299 -3.56 4.97 9.79
N ALA A 300 -2.86 4.48 8.76
CA ALA A 300 -3.49 3.87 7.58
C ALA A 300 -4.29 2.60 7.95
N GLN A 301 -3.75 1.80 8.88
CA GLN A 301 -4.45 0.67 9.52
C GLN A 301 -5.53 1.11 10.53
N GLY A 302 -5.69 2.41 10.80
CA GLY A 302 -6.63 2.96 11.78
C GLY A 302 -6.21 2.80 13.26
N ASN A 303 -4.99 2.32 13.53
CA ASN A 303 -4.43 2.14 14.88
C ASN A 303 -3.86 3.45 15.46
N ILE A 304 -4.71 4.49 15.49
CA ILE A 304 -4.38 5.85 15.95
C ILE A 304 -3.74 5.83 17.35
N THR A 305 -4.11 4.89 18.24
CA THR A 305 -3.55 4.88 19.61
C THR A 305 -2.06 4.53 19.59
N LEU A 306 -1.66 3.48 18.86
CA LEU A 306 -0.26 3.06 18.78
C LEU A 306 0.57 4.03 17.94
N ALA A 307 0.01 4.55 16.84
CA ALA A 307 0.62 5.60 16.02
C ALA A 307 1.07 6.80 16.87
N ASN A 308 0.24 7.24 17.82
CA ASN A 308 0.59 8.35 18.69
C ASN A 308 1.62 8.00 19.77
N GLU A 309 1.70 6.75 20.22
CA GLU A 309 2.83 6.32 21.04
C GLU A 309 4.14 6.40 20.25
N PHE A 310 4.12 5.96 18.98
CA PHE A 310 5.25 5.98 18.06
C PHE A 310 5.69 7.41 17.71
N ARG A 311 4.78 8.34 17.38
CA ARG A 311 5.07 9.79 17.28
C ARG A 311 5.75 10.33 18.55
N ASN A 312 5.26 9.94 19.72
CA ASN A 312 5.85 10.35 20.99
C ASN A 312 7.22 9.68 21.26
N LYS A 313 7.49 8.48 20.72
CA LYS A 313 8.83 7.85 20.72
C LYS A 313 9.78 8.63 19.79
N ALA A 314 9.35 8.96 18.57
CA ALA A 314 10.10 9.75 17.60
C ALA A 314 10.55 11.12 18.17
N ILE A 315 9.61 11.90 18.73
CA ILE A 315 9.89 13.20 19.36
C ILE A 315 10.92 13.08 20.50
N ARG A 316 10.86 12.00 21.30
CA ARG A 316 11.83 11.78 22.39
C ARG A 316 13.24 11.49 21.87
N GLN A 317 13.38 10.72 20.80
CA GLN A 317 14.69 10.45 20.18
C GLN A 317 15.27 11.74 19.56
N TYR A 318 14.49 12.50 18.81
CA TYR A 318 14.97 13.73 18.17
C TYR A 318 15.31 14.85 19.18
N ASN A 319 14.51 15.03 20.23
CA ASN A 319 14.83 15.98 21.30
C ASN A 319 16.13 15.60 22.05
N ALA A 320 16.43 14.30 22.18
CA ALA A 320 17.72 13.86 22.72
C ALA A 320 18.88 14.15 21.76
N TYR A 321 18.68 13.98 20.45
CA TYR A 321 19.66 14.36 19.42
C TYR A 321 19.99 15.86 19.45
N ILE A 322 18.97 16.74 19.48
CA ILE A 322 19.17 18.19 19.57
C ILE A 322 19.87 18.60 20.87
N ALA A 323 19.66 17.87 21.97
CA ALA A 323 20.39 18.08 23.21
C ALA A 323 21.86 17.62 23.14
N GLU A 324 22.19 16.65 22.29
CA GLU A 324 23.54 16.12 22.07
C GLU A 324 24.36 16.98 21.08
N ILE A 325 23.79 17.39 19.95
CA ILE A 325 24.45 18.32 19.01
C ILE A 325 24.47 19.77 19.53
N GLY A 326 23.50 20.14 20.35
CA GLY A 326 23.29 21.50 20.82
C GLY A 326 22.46 22.35 19.85
N ILE A 327 21.53 23.12 20.43
CA ILE A 327 20.49 23.90 19.73
C ILE A 327 21.00 24.79 18.57
N SER A 328 22.21 25.34 18.68
CA SER A 328 22.84 26.21 17.68
C SER A 328 23.36 25.50 16.44
N ASN A 329 23.39 24.17 16.45
CA ASN A 329 23.92 23.35 15.36
C ASN A 329 22.81 22.66 14.54
N ILE A 330 21.54 23.03 14.77
CA ILE A 330 20.37 22.60 13.99
C ILE A 330 20.58 22.90 12.49
N ARG A 331 20.27 21.89 11.67
CA ARG A 331 20.42 21.81 10.20
C ARG A 331 19.04 21.89 9.50
N PRO A 332 18.96 21.93 8.15
CA PRO A 332 17.68 21.93 7.44
C PRO A 332 16.78 20.74 7.80
N GLY A 333 17.30 19.51 7.68
CA GLY A 333 16.56 18.29 8.01
C GLY A 333 16.09 18.22 9.46
N ASP A 334 16.86 18.82 10.38
CA ASP A 334 16.50 18.89 11.80
C ASP A 334 15.28 19.79 12.03
N ALA A 335 15.11 20.85 11.24
CA ALA A 335 13.92 21.71 11.27
C ALA A 335 12.74 21.06 10.55
N SER A 336 12.98 20.42 9.39
CA SER A 336 11.96 19.70 8.63
C SER A 336 11.35 18.55 9.42
N PHE A 337 12.15 17.72 10.09
CA PHE A 337 11.67 16.57 10.87
C PHE A 337 10.56 16.97 11.86
N TYR A 338 10.76 18.04 12.64
CA TYR A 338 9.75 18.46 13.60
C TYR A 338 8.43 18.86 12.92
N LEU A 339 8.47 19.43 11.72
CA LEU A 339 7.27 19.78 10.96
C LEU A 339 6.67 18.59 10.21
N SER A 340 7.44 17.57 9.83
CA SER A 340 6.89 16.27 9.43
C SER A 340 6.06 15.66 10.55
N VAL A 341 6.54 15.73 11.81
CA VAL A 341 5.76 15.27 12.97
C VAL A 341 4.51 16.14 13.22
N VAL A 342 4.58 17.47 13.00
CA VAL A 342 3.38 18.34 13.04
C VAL A 342 2.38 17.95 11.96
N ARG A 343 2.81 17.79 10.70
CA ARG A 343 1.98 17.35 9.56
C ARG A 343 1.34 15.99 9.85
N SER A 344 2.12 15.04 10.36
CA SER A 344 1.67 13.71 10.79
C SER A 344 0.55 13.81 11.84
N TYR A 345 0.72 14.62 12.88
CA TYR A 345 -0.37 14.88 13.85
C TYR A 345 -1.60 15.53 13.19
N VAL A 346 -1.44 16.51 12.30
CA VAL A 346 -2.57 17.16 11.62
C VAL A 346 -3.35 16.16 10.75
N ASN A 347 -2.65 15.32 9.98
CA ASN A 347 -3.24 14.26 9.15
C ASN A 347 -4.08 13.28 10.01
N ALA A 348 -3.60 12.94 11.21
CA ALA A 348 -4.33 12.14 12.20
C ALA A 348 -5.35 12.94 13.04
N GLY A 349 -5.67 14.19 12.67
CA GLY A 349 -6.67 15.06 13.31
C GLY A 349 -6.28 15.65 14.67
N GLN A 350 -4.99 15.64 15.02
CA GLN A 350 -4.46 15.91 16.37
C GLN A 350 -3.95 17.33 16.56
N LEU A 351 -4.85 18.31 16.38
CA LEU A 351 -4.51 19.73 16.35
C LEU A 351 -3.94 20.28 17.67
N GLU A 352 -4.30 19.72 18.83
CA GLU A 352 -3.73 20.12 20.13
C GLU A 352 -2.24 19.74 20.22
N GLN A 353 -1.91 18.50 19.87
CA GLN A 353 -0.56 17.95 19.80
C GLN A 353 0.32 18.69 18.77
N ALA A 354 -0.25 19.02 17.60
CA ALA A 354 0.39 19.83 16.58
C ALA A 354 0.73 21.24 17.10
N SER A 355 -0.21 21.91 17.78
CA SER A 355 -0.01 23.25 18.35
C SER A 355 1.00 23.28 19.51
N ASP A 356 1.01 22.25 20.36
CA ASP A 356 2.03 22.08 21.41
C ASP A 356 3.43 21.88 20.80
N LEU A 357 3.55 21.09 19.72
CA LEU A 357 4.82 20.87 19.05
C LEU A 357 5.33 22.12 18.31
N LEU A 358 4.46 22.87 17.62
CA LEU A 358 4.78 24.19 17.06
C LEU A 358 5.29 25.16 18.15
N SER A 359 4.76 25.08 19.37
CA SER A 359 5.24 25.86 20.52
C SER A 359 6.64 25.44 21.00
N VAL A 360 7.04 24.18 20.83
CA VAL A 360 8.42 23.72 21.07
C VAL A 360 9.36 24.17 19.95
N ILE A 361 8.95 24.03 18.69
CA ILE A 361 9.69 24.52 17.50
C ILE A 361 9.98 26.01 17.64
N ARG A 362 8.99 26.80 18.11
CA ARG A 362 9.19 28.21 18.43
C ARG A 362 10.33 28.45 19.42
N ILE A 363 10.39 27.69 20.52
CA ILE A 363 11.44 27.84 21.53
C ILE A 363 12.82 27.52 20.93
N TYR A 364 12.90 26.58 19.98
CA TYR A 364 14.13 26.27 19.26
C TYR A 364 14.52 27.33 18.22
N ALA A 365 13.55 28.00 17.58
CA ALA A 365 13.81 29.15 16.73
C ALA A 365 14.24 30.37 17.59
N ASP A 366 13.44 30.79 18.56
CA ASP A 366 13.70 31.96 19.42
C ASP A 366 15.05 31.86 20.17
N ALA A 367 15.50 30.64 20.53
CA ALA A 367 16.82 30.40 21.15
C ALA A 367 18.01 30.53 20.18
N ASN A 368 17.77 30.42 18.87
CA ASN A 368 18.76 30.51 17.79
C ASN A 368 18.69 31.85 17.02
N HIS A 369 17.84 32.78 17.46
CA HIS A 369 17.67 34.06 16.80
C HIS A 369 18.89 34.99 17.03
N ASN A 370 19.49 35.47 15.94
CA ASN A 370 20.57 36.46 15.95
C ASN A 370 20.45 37.40 14.74
N ASP A 371 20.42 38.72 14.98
CA ASP A 371 20.36 39.76 13.95
C ASP A 371 21.39 39.59 12.81
N ASN A 372 22.56 39.05 13.11
CA ASN A 372 23.75 39.12 12.24
C ASN A 372 24.06 37.83 11.47
N GLU A 373 23.30 36.75 11.68
CA GLU A 373 23.58 35.42 11.12
C GLU A 373 23.01 35.22 9.71
N PRO A 374 23.57 34.31 8.88
CA PRO A 374 23.12 34.04 7.50
C PRO A 374 21.77 33.29 7.47
N MET A 375 21.22 33.07 6.27
CA MET A 375 20.03 32.20 6.08
C MET A 375 20.35 30.72 6.34
N SER A 376 21.62 30.33 6.22
CA SER A 376 22.15 29.01 6.59
C SER A 376 22.42 28.86 8.09
N SER A 377 21.64 29.51 8.95
CA SER A 377 21.63 29.26 10.40
C SER A 377 20.35 28.53 10.81
N ALA A 378 20.36 27.93 12.01
CA ALA A 378 19.21 27.25 12.59
C ALA A 378 17.90 28.06 12.54
N TYR A 379 17.97 29.39 12.71
CA TYR A 379 16.81 30.28 12.58
C TYR A 379 16.27 30.35 11.15
N GLY A 380 17.16 30.39 10.15
CA GLY A 380 16.78 30.41 8.74
C GLY A 380 16.21 29.08 8.27
N PHE A 381 16.68 27.96 8.82
CA PHE A 381 16.12 26.64 8.56
C PHE A 381 14.69 26.49 9.09
N PHE A 382 14.42 26.94 10.33
CA PHE A 382 13.04 26.97 10.85
C PHE A 382 12.13 27.90 10.05
N LEU A 383 12.60 29.08 9.61
CA LEU A 383 11.80 29.95 8.73
C LEU A 383 11.41 29.25 7.42
N GLN A 384 12.36 28.60 6.75
CA GLN A 384 12.11 27.92 5.47
C GLN A 384 11.17 26.73 5.64
N ALA A 385 11.40 25.90 6.67
CA ALA A 385 10.56 24.73 6.90
C ALA A 385 9.13 25.13 7.28
N VAL A 386 8.94 26.19 8.08
CA VAL A 386 7.61 26.72 8.44
C VAL A 386 6.88 27.33 7.23
N LYS A 387 7.58 28.01 6.31
CA LYS A 387 7.02 28.49 5.04
C LYS A 387 6.41 27.32 4.24
N THR A 388 7.22 26.28 3.99
CA THR A 388 6.80 25.08 3.25
C THR A 388 5.63 24.36 3.93
N TYR A 389 5.65 24.20 5.26
CA TYR A 389 4.50 23.67 6.00
C TYR A 389 3.22 24.49 5.80
N VAL A 390 3.28 25.82 5.82
CA VAL A 390 2.08 26.66 5.62
C VAL A 390 1.54 26.54 4.20
N GLU A 391 2.40 26.46 3.20
CA GLU A 391 2.01 26.22 1.80
C GLU A 391 1.24 24.90 1.65
N GLU A 392 1.77 23.81 2.21
CA GLU A 392 1.12 22.50 2.23
C GLU A 392 -0.26 22.53 2.93
N GLN A 393 -0.36 23.20 4.08
CA GLN A 393 -1.65 23.29 4.80
C GLN A 393 -2.67 24.18 4.07
N VAL A 394 -2.23 25.21 3.35
CA VAL A 394 -3.10 26.03 2.50
C VAL A 394 -3.60 25.22 1.30
N ASP A 395 -2.76 24.42 0.63
CA ASP A 395 -3.20 23.51 -0.44
C ASP A 395 -4.22 22.48 0.07
N ALA A 396 -3.90 21.80 1.18
CA ALA A 396 -4.80 20.84 1.80
C ALA A 396 -6.17 21.44 2.17
N TYR A 397 -6.21 22.73 2.56
CA TYR A 397 -7.47 23.45 2.79
C TYR A 397 -8.18 23.87 1.50
N LEU A 398 -7.46 24.35 0.50
CA LEU A 398 -8.03 24.75 -0.80
C LEU A 398 -8.67 23.56 -1.52
N ASN A 399 -8.04 22.39 -1.46
CA ASN A 399 -8.54 21.15 -2.06
C ASN A 399 -9.56 20.42 -1.16
N SER A 400 -9.52 20.62 0.16
CA SER A 400 -10.49 20.07 1.13
C SER A 400 -10.82 21.08 2.23
N PRO A 401 -11.84 21.95 2.04
CA PRO A 401 -12.14 23.07 2.93
C PRO A 401 -12.88 22.63 4.20
N THR A 402 -12.20 21.83 5.02
CA THR A 402 -12.63 21.42 6.36
C THR A 402 -12.13 22.39 7.43
N GLN A 403 -12.81 22.45 8.58
CA GLN A 403 -12.36 23.24 9.72
C GLN A 403 -10.96 22.80 10.20
N ALA A 404 -10.65 21.50 10.15
CA ALA A 404 -9.35 21.00 10.60
C ALA A 404 -8.19 21.53 9.74
N ASN A 405 -8.38 21.55 8.41
CA ASN A 405 -7.40 22.07 7.48
C ASN A 405 -7.28 23.60 7.59
N TYR A 406 -8.39 24.32 7.81
CA TYR A 406 -8.38 25.76 8.11
C TYR A 406 -7.58 26.07 9.37
N ASP A 407 -7.91 25.40 10.48
CA ASP A 407 -7.30 25.62 11.79
C ASP A 407 -5.78 25.33 11.72
N ALA A 408 -5.37 24.25 11.04
CA ALA A 408 -3.97 23.91 10.82
C ALA A 408 -3.21 24.97 9.99
N ALA A 409 -3.79 25.41 8.86
CA ALA A 409 -3.22 26.45 8.01
C ALA A 409 -3.13 27.80 8.72
N PHE A 410 -4.20 28.20 9.43
CA PHE A 410 -4.27 29.48 10.13
C PHE A 410 -3.32 29.53 11.35
N VAL A 411 -3.18 28.44 12.10
CA VAL A 411 -2.19 28.33 13.19
C VAL A 411 -0.76 28.39 12.61
N GLY A 412 -0.49 27.66 11.53
CA GLY A 412 0.80 27.71 10.83
C GLY A 412 1.14 29.11 10.34
N LEU A 413 0.20 29.79 9.68
CA LEU A 413 0.34 31.16 9.15
C LEU A 413 0.66 32.19 10.25
N ASN A 414 -0.05 32.12 11.39
CA ASN A 414 0.24 32.97 12.54
C ASN A 414 1.63 32.67 13.15
N PHE A 415 2.07 31.41 13.12
CA PHE A 415 3.42 31.04 13.54
C PHE A 415 4.49 31.57 12.57
N GLN A 416 4.31 31.40 11.25
CA GLN A 416 5.16 31.95 10.20
C GLN A 416 5.33 33.46 10.35
N GLN A 417 4.24 34.22 10.49
CA GLN A 417 4.30 35.66 10.75
C GLN A 417 5.15 35.98 12.00
N SER A 418 4.97 35.22 13.09
CA SER A 418 5.67 35.47 14.35
C SER A 418 7.19 35.24 14.26
N LEU A 419 7.64 34.31 13.41
CA LEU A 419 9.06 34.12 13.10
C LEU A 419 9.56 35.13 12.07
N ALA A 420 8.78 35.44 11.05
CA ALA A 420 9.14 36.36 9.97
C ALA A 420 9.30 37.81 10.48
N LEU A 421 8.45 38.27 11.39
CA LEU A 421 8.59 39.57 12.06
C LEU A 421 9.90 39.67 12.88
N GLN A 422 10.26 38.60 13.58
CA GLN A 422 11.54 38.50 14.29
C GLN A 422 12.73 38.33 13.34
N ALA A 423 12.55 37.90 12.09
CA ALA A 423 13.64 37.76 11.13
C ALA A 423 14.36 39.10 10.90
N SER A 424 15.69 39.03 10.78
CA SER A 424 16.55 40.21 10.76
C SER A 424 16.70 40.83 9.37
N TYR A 425 17.05 42.12 9.37
CA TYR A 425 17.57 42.82 8.20
C TYR A 425 19.10 42.67 8.17
N GLN A 426 19.64 42.08 7.11
CA GLN A 426 21.08 41.90 6.94
C GLN A 426 21.59 42.62 5.69
N GLU A 427 22.45 43.61 5.88
CA GLU A 427 23.22 44.23 4.81
C GLU A 427 24.70 43.80 4.91
N ARG A 428 25.18 43.07 3.92
CA ARG A 428 26.57 42.58 3.86
C ARG A 428 27.27 43.08 2.59
N SER A 429 28.53 43.47 2.73
CA SER A 429 29.31 44.08 1.65
C SER A 429 29.96 43.03 0.74
N GLY A 430 29.36 42.80 -0.44
CA GLY A 430 30.03 42.13 -1.57
C GLY A 430 29.25 40.99 -2.22
N GLU A 431 28.21 40.48 -1.57
CA GLU A 431 27.38 39.36 -2.03
C GLU A 431 25.90 39.77 -1.97
N GLN A 432 25.09 39.36 -2.95
CA GLN A 432 23.66 39.69 -3.01
C GLN A 432 22.85 38.75 -2.12
N TYR A 433 22.21 39.27 -1.07
CA TYR A 433 21.20 38.54 -0.30
C TYR A 433 20.07 39.46 0.17
N TYR A 434 18.88 38.87 0.33
CA TYR A 434 17.60 39.56 0.45
C TYR A 434 17.19 39.88 1.89
N GLN A 435 16.18 40.74 2.04
CA GLN A 435 15.55 40.98 3.35
C GLN A 435 14.63 39.81 3.72
N ARG A 436 15.05 38.99 4.69
CA ARG A 436 14.30 37.78 5.09
C ARG A 436 12.88 38.10 5.56
N ARG A 437 12.72 39.16 6.36
CA ARG A 437 11.40 39.64 6.80
C ARG A 437 10.47 39.94 5.62
N ALA A 438 10.97 40.57 4.56
CA ALA A 438 10.16 40.85 3.37
C ALA A 438 9.79 39.56 2.62
N PHE A 439 10.76 38.67 2.36
CA PHE A 439 10.50 37.38 1.69
C PHE A 439 9.41 36.56 2.41
N TYR A 440 9.58 36.30 3.70
CA TYR A 440 8.64 35.45 4.45
C TYR A 440 7.29 36.12 4.78
N LEU A 441 7.20 37.46 4.72
CA LEU A 441 5.91 38.15 4.86
C LEU A 441 5.19 38.38 3.51
N VAL A 442 5.90 38.53 2.39
CA VAL A 442 5.29 38.43 1.04
C VAL A 442 4.62 37.07 0.90
N ASP A 443 5.35 36.01 1.26
CA ASP A 443 4.84 34.64 1.29
C ASP A 443 3.61 34.48 2.19
N ALA A 444 3.71 34.84 3.48
CA ALA A 444 2.57 34.79 4.39
C ALA A 444 1.38 35.63 3.90
N THR A 445 1.62 36.75 3.20
CA THR A 445 0.54 37.56 2.58
C THR A 445 -0.14 36.83 1.42
N ARG A 446 0.61 36.09 0.58
CA ARG A 446 0.05 35.20 -0.45
C ARG A 446 -0.81 34.11 0.22
N SER A 447 -0.22 33.36 1.15
CA SER A 447 -0.87 32.24 1.85
C SER A 447 -2.14 32.66 2.60
N ALA A 448 -2.12 33.81 3.29
CA ALA A 448 -3.30 34.38 3.95
C ALA A 448 -4.42 34.75 2.98
N PHE A 449 -4.08 35.26 1.78
CA PHE A 449 -5.07 35.58 0.77
C PHE A 449 -5.70 34.30 0.18
N TYR A 450 -4.91 33.29 -0.19
CA TYR A 450 -5.44 32.02 -0.69
C TYR A 450 -6.37 31.36 0.34
N LEU A 451 -5.99 31.36 1.62
CA LEU A 451 -6.83 30.88 2.74
C LEU A 451 -8.19 31.60 2.85
N SER A 452 -8.34 32.81 2.29
CA SER A 452 -9.60 33.57 2.28
C SER A 452 -10.54 33.25 1.11
N LEU A 453 -10.14 32.42 0.15
CA LEU A 453 -10.92 32.15 -1.07
C LEU A 453 -12.12 31.20 -0.86
N THR A 454 -12.04 30.27 0.10
CA THR A 454 -12.99 29.16 0.26
C THR A 454 -13.31 28.87 1.74
N GLY A 455 -14.33 28.04 1.99
CA GLY A 455 -14.81 27.64 3.32
C GLY A 455 -16.01 28.46 3.82
N SER A 456 -16.14 28.63 5.15
CA SER A 456 -17.29 29.34 5.71
C SER A 456 -17.14 30.85 5.67
N VAL A 457 -18.27 31.56 5.85
CA VAL A 457 -18.33 33.02 5.92
C VAL A 457 -17.58 33.59 7.14
N THR A 458 -17.24 32.77 8.13
CA THR A 458 -16.37 33.16 9.25
C THR A 458 -14.91 33.05 8.85
N ASP A 459 -14.51 31.88 8.38
CA ASP A 459 -13.12 31.50 8.06
C ASP A 459 -12.54 32.39 6.95
N THR A 460 -13.33 32.61 5.90
CA THR A 460 -13.00 33.52 4.79
C THR A 460 -12.83 34.98 5.25
N ALA A 461 -13.69 35.46 6.15
CA ALA A 461 -13.61 36.82 6.66
C ALA A 461 -12.43 37.03 7.63
N GLU A 462 -12.14 36.05 8.49
CA GLU A 462 -10.99 36.08 9.39
C GLU A 462 -9.66 35.99 8.60
N ALA A 463 -9.62 35.17 7.54
CA ALA A 463 -8.49 35.14 6.61
C ALA A 463 -8.37 36.41 5.75
N GLU A 464 -9.47 37.04 5.30
CA GLU A 464 -9.42 38.30 4.53
C GLU A 464 -8.85 39.45 5.38
N GLU A 465 -9.31 39.60 6.64
CA GLU A 465 -8.75 40.59 7.58
C GLU A 465 -7.29 40.27 7.96
N LYS A 466 -6.91 38.97 8.00
CA LYS A 466 -5.52 38.55 8.20
C LYS A 466 -4.63 38.89 7.00
N ALA A 467 -5.13 38.70 5.78
CA ALA A 467 -4.44 39.07 4.55
C ALA A 467 -4.25 40.58 4.45
N LYS A 468 -5.21 41.40 4.92
CA LYS A 468 -5.05 42.87 5.02
C LYS A 468 -4.01 43.25 6.08
N GLU A 469 -4.02 42.60 7.25
CA GLU A 469 -3.03 42.80 8.32
C GLU A 469 -1.61 42.56 7.79
N LEU A 470 -1.41 41.44 7.09
CA LEU A 470 -0.12 41.05 6.51
C LEU A 470 0.27 41.91 5.30
N LEU A 471 -0.65 42.25 4.39
CA LEU A 471 -0.36 43.10 3.24
C LEU A 471 0.09 44.51 3.67
N ALA A 472 -0.50 45.06 4.73
CA ALA A 472 -0.07 46.34 5.29
C ALA A 472 1.31 46.25 5.97
N GLN A 473 1.58 45.20 6.75
CA GLN A 473 2.90 44.96 7.33
C GLN A 473 3.98 44.74 6.27
N THR A 474 3.68 43.99 5.22
CA THR A 474 4.62 43.70 4.14
C THR A 474 4.89 44.94 3.29
N LEU A 475 3.85 45.69 2.90
CA LEU A 475 4.05 46.94 2.15
C LEU A 475 4.71 48.04 2.99
N SER A 476 4.63 48.01 4.33
CA SER A 476 5.42 48.93 5.16
C SER A 476 6.93 48.68 5.05
N LEU A 477 7.36 47.48 4.64
CA LEU A 477 8.76 47.19 4.31
C LEU A 477 9.20 47.78 2.97
N TYR A 478 8.31 48.38 2.18
CA TYR A 478 8.64 48.97 0.86
C TYR A 478 8.27 50.45 0.76
N THR A 479 7.24 50.92 1.47
CA THR A 479 6.72 52.29 1.38
C THR A 479 5.91 52.66 2.64
N ASN A 480 5.35 53.87 2.69
CA ASN A 480 4.33 54.21 3.69
C ASN A 480 2.98 53.62 3.28
N VAL A 481 2.20 53.16 4.27
CA VAL A 481 0.88 52.58 4.06
C VAL A 481 -0.18 53.53 4.63
N ASP A 482 -0.89 54.21 3.73
CA ASP A 482 -1.97 55.16 4.03
C ASP A 482 -3.26 54.93 3.20
N TYR A 483 -3.35 53.80 2.47
CA TYR A 483 -4.50 53.45 1.63
C TYR A 483 -5.73 52.95 2.42
N ASP A 484 -5.54 52.35 3.60
CA ASP A 484 -6.61 52.01 4.56
C ASP A 484 -6.28 52.62 5.93
N ILE A 485 -7.29 53.25 6.55
CA ILE A 485 -7.22 53.91 7.85
C ILE A 485 -7.14 52.93 9.03
N ASN A 486 -7.58 51.68 8.85
CA ASN A 486 -7.51 50.63 9.86
C ASN A 486 -6.13 49.98 9.91
N TYR A 487 -5.42 49.96 8.78
CA TYR A 487 -4.17 49.25 8.56
C TYR A 487 -2.99 50.19 8.23
N THR A 488 -3.01 51.44 8.72
CA THR A 488 -1.94 52.40 8.45
C THR A 488 -0.59 51.99 9.07
N ALA A 489 0.49 52.08 8.29
CA ALA A 489 1.86 51.87 8.76
C ALA A 489 2.81 52.93 8.20
N GLN A 490 3.88 53.23 8.93
CA GLN A 490 5.00 54.02 8.41
C GLN A 490 5.99 53.09 7.73
N ALA A 491 6.71 53.60 6.73
CA ALA A 491 7.79 52.87 6.09
C ALA A 491 8.83 52.41 7.14
N ASP A 492 9.26 51.16 7.04
CA ASP A 492 10.40 50.61 7.78
C ASP A 492 11.68 51.40 7.46
N GLU A 493 12.63 51.47 8.39
CA GLU A 493 13.86 52.26 8.19
C GLU A 493 14.73 51.76 7.03
N PHE A 494 14.51 50.53 6.56
CA PHE A 494 15.20 49.93 5.41
C PHE A 494 14.39 49.93 4.11
N ALA A 495 13.20 50.56 4.05
CA ALA A 495 12.26 50.42 2.93
C ALA A 495 12.83 50.72 1.52
N GLU A 496 13.64 51.77 1.39
CA GLU A 496 14.33 52.11 0.12
C GLU A 496 15.34 51.02 -0.30
N ALA A 497 15.96 50.35 0.67
CA ALA A 497 16.89 49.25 0.44
C ALA A 497 16.16 47.91 0.18
N THR A 498 14.89 47.77 0.58
CA THR A 498 14.03 46.63 0.23
C THR A 498 13.69 46.68 -1.24
N LEU A 499 13.14 47.81 -1.68
CA LEU A 499 12.64 47.98 -3.04
C LEU A 499 13.75 47.78 -4.08
N ARG A 500 14.96 48.28 -3.79
CA ARG A 500 16.15 48.11 -4.66
C ARG A 500 16.73 46.69 -4.68
N ARG A 501 16.40 45.82 -3.72
CA ARG A 501 17.02 44.48 -3.55
C ARG A 501 16.05 43.32 -3.78
N TYR A 502 14.76 43.55 -3.64
CA TYR A 502 13.72 42.54 -3.84
C TYR A 502 12.45 43.16 -4.46
N PRO A 503 12.55 43.77 -5.66
CA PRO A 503 11.40 44.32 -6.39
C PRO A 503 10.36 43.24 -6.72
N THR A 504 10.79 42.04 -7.13
CA THR A 504 9.95 40.83 -7.30
C THR A 504 8.96 40.63 -6.15
N GLY A 505 9.42 40.80 -4.90
CA GLY A 505 8.60 40.58 -3.71
C GLY A 505 7.42 41.54 -3.59
N VAL A 506 7.57 42.80 -4.00
CA VAL A 506 6.43 43.72 -4.07
C VAL A 506 5.62 43.51 -5.35
N GLY A 507 6.25 43.12 -6.46
CA GLY A 507 5.54 42.73 -7.70
C GLY A 507 4.47 41.65 -7.46
N LEU A 508 4.82 40.58 -6.74
CA LEU A 508 3.91 39.50 -6.34
C LEU A 508 2.70 39.95 -5.49
N LEU A 509 2.75 41.15 -4.88
CA LEU A 509 1.63 41.71 -4.12
C LEU A 509 0.64 42.49 -5.00
N ALA A 510 0.93 42.72 -6.28
CA ALA A 510 0.08 43.50 -7.19
C ALA A 510 -1.32 42.87 -7.36
N GLY A 511 -1.39 41.55 -7.49
CA GLY A 511 -2.67 40.82 -7.53
C GLY A 511 -3.45 40.93 -6.21
N ILE A 512 -2.81 40.61 -5.09
CA ILE A 512 -3.45 40.59 -3.76
C ILE A 512 -3.95 41.99 -3.37
N PHE A 513 -3.17 43.04 -3.64
CA PHE A 513 -3.60 44.43 -3.45
C PHE A 513 -4.84 44.77 -4.29
N ASN A 514 -4.94 44.22 -5.51
CA ASN A 514 -6.15 44.37 -6.32
C ASN A 514 -7.36 43.66 -5.70
N ALA A 515 -7.23 42.39 -5.30
CA ALA A 515 -8.34 41.63 -4.71
C ALA A 515 -8.82 42.19 -3.36
N LEU A 516 -7.92 42.66 -2.50
CA LEU A 516 -8.28 43.23 -1.19
C LEU A 516 -8.78 44.68 -1.28
N TYR A 517 -8.25 45.48 -2.22
CA TYR A 517 -8.58 46.92 -2.34
C TYR A 517 -9.05 47.37 -3.75
N PRO A 518 -10.05 46.70 -4.36
CA PRO A 518 -10.49 47.01 -5.74
C PRO A 518 -11.05 48.43 -5.89
N GLU A 519 -11.63 49.02 -4.85
CA GLU A 519 -12.10 50.41 -4.87
C GLU A 519 -10.95 51.42 -4.93
N VAL A 520 -9.80 51.11 -4.31
CA VAL A 520 -8.59 51.95 -4.35
C VAL A 520 -7.97 51.90 -5.75
N VAL A 521 -7.83 50.70 -6.31
CA VAL A 521 -7.38 50.47 -7.70
C VAL A 521 -8.29 51.22 -8.68
N GLN A 522 -9.61 50.94 -8.65
CA GLN A 522 -10.56 51.55 -9.59
C GLN A 522 -10.62 53.08 -9.49
N SER A 523 -10.51 53.66 -8.30
CA SER A 523 -10.54 55.12 -8.12
C SER A 523 -9.28 55.84 -8.58
N ASN A 524 -8.15 55.13 -8.71
CA ASN A 524 -6.86 55.70 -9.12
C ASN A 524 -6.37 55.21 -10.50
N SER A 525 -7.16 54.41 -11.23
CA SER A 525 -6.81 53.72 -12.49
C SER A 525 -6.26 54.57 -13.65
N ASN A 526 -6.28 55.91 -13.52
CA ASN A 526 -5.79 56.86 -14.51
C ASN A 526 -4.36 57.34 -14.20
N ASP A 527 -3.68 56.81 -13.18
CA ASP A 527 -2.37 57.28 -12.72
C ASP A 527 -1.16 56.71 -13.50
N GLY A 528 -1.41 55.80 -14.44
CA GLY A 528 -0.39 55.11 -15.25
C GLY A 528 -0.03 53.71 -14.74
N PHE A 529 -0.39 53.37 -13.49
CA PHE A 529 -0.07 52.09 -12.84
C PHE A 529 -1.35 51.35 -12.42
N LEU A 530 -2.44 51.57 -13.17
CA LEU A 530 -3.79 51.07 -12.91
C LEU A 530 -4.32 51.40 -11.50
N GLY A 531 -3.76 52.40 -10.81
CA GLY A 531 -4.11 52.73 -9.42
C GLY A 531 -3.60 51.72 -8.38
N ASN A 532 -2.71 50.81 -8.78
CA ASN A 532 -2.20 49.71 -7.97
C ASN A 532 -0.84 50.10 -7.35
N LEU A 533 -0.78 50.17 -6.01
CA LEU A 533 0.42 50.64 -5.30
C LEU A 533 1.64 49.73 -5.51
N PRO A 534 1.54 48.39 -5.46
CA PRO A 534 2.66 47.52 -5.80
C PRO A 534 3.21 47.69 -7.22
N LEU A 535 2.36 47.73 -8.25
CA LEU A 535 2.75 47.98 -9.66
C LEU A 535 3.55 49.28 -9.82
N LYS A 536 3.17 50.33 -9.08
CA LYS A 536 3.83 51.63 -9.07
C LYS A 536 5.18 51.65 -8.37
N LEU A 537 5.48 50.65 -7.54
CA LEU A 537 6.76 50.53 -6.84
C LEU A 537 7.77 49.72 -7.67
N VAL A 538 7.31 48.71 -8.41
CA VAL A 538 8.14 47.78 -9.18
C VAL A 538 8.56 48.28 -10.57
N PHE A 539 7.79 49.20 -11.17
CA PHE A 539 7.97 49.70 -12.53
C PHE A 539 9.37 50.26 -12.86
N GLU A 540 9.97 49.80 -13.96
CA GLU A 540 11.19 50.36 -14.56
C GLU A 540 10.90 51.10 -15.90
N GLU A 541 11.77 52.04 -16.31
CA GLU A 541 11.60 52.76 -17.59
C GLU A 541 12.04 51.89 -18.80
N GLU A 542 11.26 51.90 -19.90
CA GLU A 542 11.46 51.09 -21.12
C GLU A 542 12.94 51.00 -21.59
N GLY A 543 13.52 49.79 -21.61
CA GLY A 543 14.79 49.57 -22.30
C GLY A 543 15.53 48.24 -22.08
N GLU A 544 15.38 47.61 -20.91
CA GLU A 544 16.03 46.33 -20.56
C GLU A 544 14.99 45.34 -19.96
N ASN A 545 15.40 44.12 -19.60
CA ASN A 545 14.47 42.99 -19.35
C ASN A 545 13.68 43.11 -18.02
N ASP A 546 12.61 43.90 -18.03
CA ASP A 546 11.72 44.14 -16.89
C ASP A 546 10.76 42.95 -16.61
N PHE A 547 11.32 41.86 -16.07
CA PHE A 547 10.54 40.67 -15.69
C PHE A 547 9.60 40.92 -14.51
N ASP A 548 10.00 41.74 -13.54
CA ASP A 548 9.23 41.95 -12.31
C ASP A 548 7.94 42.77 -12.58
N THR A 549 7.98 43.75 -13.48
CA THR A 549 6.77 44.48 -13.89
C THR A 549 5.86 43.65 -14.79
N LYS A 550 6.41 42.81 -15.69
CA LYS A 550 5.61 41.83 -16.45
C LYS A 550 4.83 40.91 -15.51
N ARG A 551 5.51 40.32 -14.50
CA ARG A 551 4.88 39.49 -13.45
C ARG A 551 3.84 40.26 -12.64
N ALA A 552 4.13 41.50 -12.24
CA ALA A 552 3.18 42.33 -11.51
C ALA A 552 1.92 42.69 -12.33
N TYR A 553 2.04 42.90 -13.65
CA TYR A 553 0.88 43.11 -14.53
C TYR A 553 0.08 41.83 -14.72
N ARG A 554 0.74 40.70 -14.98
CA ARG A 554 0.12 39.36 -15.04
C ARG A 554 -0.72 39.09 -13.80
N ASP A 555 -0.12 39.23 -12.62
CA ASP A 555 -0.80 38.98 -11.33
C ASP A 555 -1.91 40.02 -11.06
N HIS A 556 -1.71 41.28 -11.45
CA HIS A 556 -2.77 42.30 -11.38
C HIS A 556 -4.02 41.89 -12.20
N TYR A 557 -3.84 41.46 -13.46
CA TYR A 557 -4.94 41.05 -14.33
C TYR A 557 -5.59 39.74 -13.87
N ALA A 558 -4.78 38.78 -13.40
CA ALA A 558 -5.31 37.52 -12.86
C ALA A 558 -6.31 37.76 -11.71
N PHE A 559 -5.95 38.63 -10.77
CA PHE A 559 -6.79 38.99 -9.64
C PHE A 559 -7.88 40.02 -10.03
N GLN A 560 -7.70 40.78 -11.12
CA GLN A 560 -8.75 41.62 -11.70
C GLN A 560 -9.92 40.78 -12.22
N LEU A 561 -9.64 39.66 -12.89
CA LEU A 561 -10.67 38.73 -13.40
C LEU A 561 -11.51 38.14 -12.25
N PHE A 562 -10.86 37.76 -11.15
CA PHE A 562 -11.53 37.36 -9.91
C PHE A 562 -12.43 38.48 -9.34
N ASN A 563 -11.90 39.70 -9.25
CA ASN A 563 -12.66 40.88 -8.82
C ASN A 563 -13.84 41.21 -9.74
N ASP A 564 -13.69 41.03 -11.06
CA ASP A 564 -14.73 41.24 -12.05
C ASP A 564 -15.88 40.24 -11.85
N ALA A 565 -15.56 38.94 -11.71
CA ALA A 565 -16.55 37.91 -11.39
C ALA A 565 -17.27 38.19 -10.07
N ARG A 566 -16.53 38.49 -8.99
CA ARG A 566 -17.08 38.87 -7.67
C ARG A 566 -17.98 40.12 -7.74
N SER A 567 -17.71 41.02 -8.68
CA SER A 567 -18.51 42.23 -8.93
C SER A 567 -19.66 42.04 -9.94
N GLY A 568 -19.81 40.86 -10.53
CA GLY A 568 -20.78 40.61 -11.63
C GLY A 568 -20.46 41.35 -12.94
N ARG A 569 -19.20 41.74 -13.16
CA ARG A 569 -18.71 42.28 -14.43
C ARG A 569 -18.36 41.14 -15.40
N ALA A 570 -18.41 41.42 -16.70
CA ALA A 570 -17.99 40.47 -17.73
C ALA A 570 -16.46 40.51 -17.88
N LEU A 571 -15.83 39.34 -18.04
CA LEU A 571 -14.37 39.20 -18.12
C LEU A 571 -13.78 39.65 -19.48
N ASP A 572 -14.63 39.71 -20.51
CA ASP A 572 -14.25 39.87 -21.92
C ASP A 572 -13.36 41.09 -22.20
N SER A 573 -13.61 42.23 -21.54
CA SER A 573 -12.75 43.41 -21.67
C SER A 573 -11.39 43.22 -21.00
N THR A 574 -11.37 42.62 -19.82
CA THR A 574 -10.17 42.44 -18.99
C THR A 574 -9.21 41.43 -19.62
N ILE A 575 -9.74 40.37 -20.26
CA ILE A 575 -8.95 39.43 -21.05
C ILE A 575 -8.41 40.10 -22.32
N LEU A 576 -9.19 40.95 -22.99
CA LEU A 576 -8.72 41.69 -24.17
C LEU A 576 -7.66 42.74 -23.84
N ASP A 577 -7.78 43.44 -22.71
CA ASP A 577 -6.80 44.43 -22.25
C ASP A 577 -5.46 43.74 -21.87
N LEU A 578 -5.53 42.57 -21.20
CA LEU A 578 -4.42 41.67 -20.92
C LEU A 578 -3.72 41.17 -22.20
N GLU A 579 -4.47 40.57 -23.12
CA GLU A 579 -3.96 40.06 -24.42
C GLU A 579 -3.33 41.19 -25.24
N THR A 580 -3.94 42.38 -25.22
CA THR A 580 -3.40 43.57 -25.92
C THR A 580 -2.09 44.06 -25.29
N LEU A 581 -1.99 44.11 -23.96
CA LEU A 581 -0.77 44.54 -23.26
C LEU A 581 0.42 43.66 -23.66
N PHE A 582 0.27 42.35 -23.52
CA PHE A 582 1.35 41.40 -23.75
C PHE A 582 1.68 41.22 -25.25
N THR A 583 0.67 41.26 -26.14
CA THR A 583 0.90 41.19 -27.60
C THR A 583 1.45 42.49 -28.21
N THR A 584 1.23 43.66 -27.60
CA THR A 584 1.53 44.97 -28.27
C THR A 584 2.47 45.91 -27.52
N THR A 585 2.67 45.72 -26.22
CA THR A 585 3.60 46.52 -25.40
C THR A 585 4.83 45.71 -25.00
N TYR A 586 4.66 44.43 -24.68
CA TYR A 586 5.75 43.58 -24.18
C TYR A 586 6.33 42.58 -25.19
N ASP A 587 5.63 42.31 -26.30
CA ASP A 587 6.01 41.34 -27.35
C ASP A 587 6.36 39.96 -26.75
N ASP A 588 5.52 39.54 -25.80
CA ASP A 588 5.75 38.44 -24.87
C ASP A 588 4.38 37.93 -24.38
N THR A 589 3.81 37.01 -25.16
CA THR A 589 2.46 36.48 -25.03
C THR A 589 2.33 35.30 -24.08
N GLU A 590 3.44 34.69 -23.67
CA GLU A 590 3.49 33.70 -22.58
C GLU A 590 2.76 34.23 -21.34
N TYR A 591 3.11 35.45 -20.89
CA TYR A 591 2.48 36.13 -19.74
C TYR A 591 0.97 36.35 -19.87
N ALA A 592 0.40 36.37 -21.08
CA ALA A 592 -1.04 36.47 -21.28
C ALA A 592 -1.76 35.15 -20.95
N VAL A 593 -1.17 34.01 -21.29
CA VAL A 593 -1.67 32.68 -20.88
C VAL A 593 -1.40 32.48 -19.38
N GLU A 594 -0.22 32.88 -18.89
CA GLU A 594 0.11 32.81 -17.47
C GLU A 594 -0.89 33.57 -16.58
N ALA A 595 -1.36 34.76 -16.98
CA ALA A 595 -2.34 35.50 -16.19
C ALA A 595 -3.68 34.77 -16.04
N LEU A 596 -3.98 33.86 -16.98
CA LEU A 596 -5.19 33.04 -16.96
C LEU A 596 -4.99 31.75 -16.15
N VAL A 597 -3.81 31.11 -16.25
CA VAL A 597 -3.51 29.76 -15.73
C VAL A 597 -2.09 29.71 -15.15
N GLU A 598 -1.86 28.94 -14.09
CA GLU A 598 -0.55 28.71 -13.48
C GLU A 598 0.52 28.22 -14.48
N GLN A 599 1.80 28.56 -14.22
CA GLN A 599 2.94 27.89 -14.89
C GLN A 599 3.39 26.67 -14.09
N ASP A 600 3.32 26.77 -12.76
CA ASP A 600 3.76 25.74 -11.84
C ASP A 600 2.54 25.05 -11.22
N ALA A 601 2.34 23.77 -11.60
CA ALA A 601 1.29 22.94 -11.03
C ALA A 601 1.48 22.73 -9.51
N ASN A 602 2.72 22.80 -9.01
CA ASN A 602 3.12 22.46 -7.66
C ASN A 602 3.27 23.70 -6.74
N ASP A 603 3.62 24.90 -7.24
CA ASP A 603 3.53 26.14 -6.44
C ASP A 603 2.05 26.50 -6.18
N ILE A 604 1.55 26.17 -5.00
CA ILE A 604 0.21 26.54 -4.52
C ILE A 604 -0.05 28.05 -4.57
N LEU A 605 1.00 28.87 -4.51
CA LEU A 605 0.89 30.32 -4.55
C LEU A 605 0.97 30.90 -5.98
N ASP A 606 1.22 30.08 -7.01
CA ASP A 606 1.18 30.45 -8.45
C ASP A 606 -0.20 30.20 -9.09
N LYS A 607 -1.22 29.88 -8.30
CA LYS A 607 -2.57 29.51 -8.76
C LYS A 607 -3.37 30.75 -9.22
N ARG A 608 -3.25 31.09 -10.51
CA ARG A 608 -3.75 32.36 -11.12
C ARG A 608 -5.25 32.31 -11.47
N ALA A 609 -5.72 33.12 -12.43
CA ALA A 609 -7.14 33.49 -12.55
C ALA A 609 -8.14 32.32 -12.55
N ALA A 610 -7.84 31.22 -13.27
CA ALA A 610 -8.70 30.05 -13.35
C ALA A 610 -8.95 29.44 -11.95
N TRP A 611 -7.90 29.25 -11.15
CA TRP A 611 -8.00 28.75 -9.76
C TRP A 611 -8.64 29.75 -8.80
N LEU A 612 -8.28 31.03 -8.88
CA LEU A 612 -8.91 32.07 -8.05
C LEU A 612 -10.43 32.10 -8.25
N LEU A 613 -10.88 31.95 -9.51
CA LEU A 613 -12.29 31.83 -9.86
C LEU A 613 -12.89 30.51 -9.37
N TYR A 614 -12.19 29.38 -9.50
CA TYR A 614 -12.68 28.07 -9.04
C TYR A 614 -12.86 28.02 -7.52
N TYR A 615 -11.81 28.32 -6.73
CA TYR A 615 -11.86 28.31 -5.27
C TYR A 615 -12.90 29.29 -4.71
N GLY A 616 -13.08 30.45 -5.36
CA GLY A 616 -14.13 31.42 -5.02
C GLY A 616 -15.54 31.06 -5.47
N GLY A 617 -15.77 29.86 -6.04
CA GLY A 617 -17.09 29.39 -6.47
C GLY A 617 -17.61 29.98 -7.79
N PHE A 618 -16.76 30.67 -8.55
CA PHE A 618 -17.06 31.23 -9.88
C PHE A 618 -16.73 30.23 -11.01
N THR A 619 -17.15 28.97 -10.84
CA THR A 619 -16.79 27.83 -11.71
C THR A 619 -17.00 28.08 -13.21
N SER A 620 -18.13 28.69 -13.60
CA SER A 620 -18.41 28.96 -15.02
C SER A 620 -17.55 30.09 -15.62
N GLN A 621 -17.00 30.95 -14.76
CA GLN A 621 -16.01 31.95 -15.12
C GLN A 621 -14.60 31.34 -15.18
N ALA A 622 -14.26 30.41 -14.28
CA ALA A 622 -13.01 29.64 -14.34
C ALA A 622 -12.91 28.84 -15.65
N GLN A 623 -13.96 28.11 -16.01
CA GLN A 623 -14.05 27.41 -17.31
C GLN A 623 -13.92 28.38 -18.49
N LYS A 624 -14.55 29.56 -18.45
CA LYS A 624 -14.35 30.58 -19.50
C LYS A 624 -12.88 31.00 -19.62
N VAL A 625 -12.19 31.22 -18.49
CA VAL A 625 -10.77 31.60 -18.48
C VAL A 625 -9.90 30.51 -19.11
N LEU A 626 -10.15 29.23 -18.84
CA LEU A 626 -9.45 28.10 -19.48
C LEU A 626 -9.70 28.04 -21.00
N ASN A 627 -10.94 28.30 -21.46
CA ASN A 627 -11.25 28.34 -22.90
C ASN A 627 -10.58 29.53 -23.62
N GLU A 628 -10.43 30.68 -22.97
CA GLU A 628 -9.72 31.84 -23.52
C GLU A 628 -8.19 31.63 -23.50
N ALA A 629 -7.64 30.94 -22.50
CA ALA A 629 -6.23 30.51 -22.49
C ALA A 629 -5.93 29.61 -23.69
N LEU A 630 -6.75 28.57 -23.91
CA LEU A 630 -6.64 27.68 -25.07
C LEU A 630 -6.75 28.44 -26.41
N ARG A 631 -7.63 29.45 -26.49
CA ARG A 631 -7.72 30.32 -27.67
C ARG A 631 -6.41 31.07 -27.92
N ILE A 632 -5.81 31.67 -26.89
CA ILE A 632 -4.57 32.45 -27.00
C ILE A 632 -3.41 31.53 -27.41
N MET A 633 -3.31 30.33 -26.82
CA MET A 633 -2.31 29.34 -27.19
C MET A 633 -2.39 28.90 -28.66
N GLY A 634 -3.60 28.84 -29.21
CA GLY A 634 -3.83 28.56 -30.64
C GLY A 634 -3.54 29.73 -31.59
N THR A 635 -2.98 30.84 -31.12
CA THR A 635 -2.61 31.98 -31.97
C THR A 635 -1.15 31.92 -32.45
N THR A 636 -0.89 32.44 -33.65
CA THR A 636 0.47 32.48 -34.20
C THR A 636 1.47 33.26 -33.34
N PRO A 637 1.13 34.41 -32.72
CA PRO A 637 2.03 35.09 -31.77
C PRO A 637 2.51 34.15 -30.65
N TYR A 638 1.59 33.49 -29.94
CA TYR A 638 1.96 32.56 -28.86
C TYR A 638 2.85 31.40 -29.35
N LEU A 639 2.47 30.78 -30.47
CA LEU A 639 3.23 29.65 -31.03
C LEU A 639 4.63 30.05 -31.52
N GLU A 640 4.82 31.26 -32.03
CA GLU A 640 6.13 31.78 -32.43
C GLU A 640 6.98 32.22 -31.21
N ASP A 641 6.33 32.72 -30.17
CA ASP A 641 6.91 33.15 -28.88
C ASP A 641 7.47 31.96 -28.08
N VAL A 642 6.63 30.96 -27.75
CA VAL A 642 7.04 29.69 -27.13
C VAL A 642 7.71 28.70 -28.11
N ARG A 643 7.95 29.14 -29.35
CA ARG A 643 8.69 28.41 -30.40
C ARG A 643 8.18 27.01 -30.70
N TYR A 644 6.87 26.80 -30.63
CA TYR A 644 6.22 25.50 -30.83
C TYR A 644 6.69 24.41 -29.84
N ASN A 645 7.23 24.77 -28.67
CA ASN A 645 7.64 23.80 -27.65
C ASN A 645 6.45 22.91 -27.22
N ALA A 646 6.66 21.59 -27.16
CA ALA A 646 5.61 20.63 -26.82
C ALA A 646 5.04 20.88 -25.42
N ASN A 647 5.89 21.21 -24.44
CA ASN A 647 5.48 21.44 -23.06
C ASN A 647 4.50 22.62 -22.94
N ASN A 648 4.90 23.78 -23.49
CA ASN A 648 4.09 25.00 -23.47
C ASN A 648 2.81 24.91 -24.32
N VAL A 649 2.74 24.03 -25.33
CA VAL A 649 1.59 23.96 -26.26
C VAL A 649 0.64 22.81 -25.93
N LEU A 650 1.16 21.66 -25.47
CA LEU A 650 0.38 20.43 -25.31
C LEU A 650 0.39 19.85 -23.90
N ASP A 651 1.45 20.02 -23.10
CA ASP A 651 1.69 19.21 -21.90
C ASP A 651 1.29 19.90 -20.57
N ASP A 652 2.19 19.93 -19.59
CA ASP A 652 2.02 20.38 -18.20
C ASP A 652 1.78 21.88 -18.06
N GLN A 653 2.40 22.66 -18.94
CA GLN A 653 2.13 24.09 -19.16
C GLN A 653 1.17 24.33 -20.33
N GLY A 654 0.67 23.26 -20.95
CA GLY A 654 0.00 23.25 -22.24
C GLY A 654 -1.44 22.73 -22.20
N CYS A 655 -1.89 22.21 -23.33
CA CYS A 655 -3.31 21.93 -23.56
C CYS A 655 -3.87 20.80 -22.67
N LEU A 656 -3.08 19.78 -22.34
CA LEU A 656 -3.46 18.71 -21.41
C LEU A 656 -3.72 19.29 -20.01
N ARG A 657 -2.98 20.32 -19.58
CA ARG A 657 -3.22 20.98 -18.28
C ARG A 657 -4.56 21.69 -18.29
N LEU A 658 -4.87 22.44 -19.35
CA LEU A 658 -6.17 23.09 -19.50
C LEU A 658 -7.34 22.10 -19.47
N VAL A 659 -7.19 20.94 -20.13
CA VAL A 659 -8.19 19.88 -20.15
C VAL A 659 -8.37 19.23 -18.77
N LYS A 660 -7.28 18.90 -18.06
CA LYS A 660 -7.34 18.35 -16.69
C LYS A 660 -7.99 19.37 -15.72
N LEU A 661 -7.65 20.65 -15.81
CA LEU A 661 -8.27 21.72 -15.02
C LEU A 661 -9.75 21.90 -15.35
N GLU A 662 -10.16 21.88 -16.62
CA GLU A 662 -11.58 21.98 -16.97
C GLU A 662 -12.41 20.80 -16.44
N GLN A 663 -11.82 19.60 -16.44
CA GLN A 663 -12.44 18.41 -15.86
C GLN A 663 -12.61 18.56 -14.34
N GLN A 664 -11.51 18.86 -13.63
CA GLN A 664 -11.49 19.09 -12.18
C GLN A 664 -12.44 20.21 -11.74
N PHE A 665 -12.56 21.26 -12.57
CA PHE A 665 -13.45 22.38 -12.27
C PHE A 665 -14.92 22.08 -12.57
N SER A 666 -15.24 21.05 -13.36
CA SER A 666 -16.62 20.67 -13.66
C SER A 666 -17.29 19.94 -12.47
N ALA A 667 -18.56 20.26 -12.21
CA ALA A 667 -19.28 19.73 -11.04
C ALA A 667 -19.50 18.21 -11.04
N ASP A 668 -19.41 17.56 -12.21
CA ASP A 668 -19.61 16.11 -12.41
C ASP A 668 -18.32 15.41 -12.91
N ASN A 669 -17.15 16.06 -12.82
CA ASN A 669 -15.85 15.60 -13.35
C ASN A 669 -15.87 15.23 -14.86
N THR A 670 -16.68 15.94 -15.64
CA THR A 670 -16.90 15.76 -17.09
C THR A 670 -16.01 16.65 -17.95
N LEU A 671 -15.36 16.07 -18.95
CA LEU A 671 -14.53 16.78 -19.93
C LEU A 671 -15.34 17.67 -20.89
N ASN A 672 -14.74 18.78 -21.33
CA ASN A 672 -15.26 19.67 -22.37
C ASN A 672 -14.84 19.18 -23.77
N PRO A 673 -15.77 18.73 -24.64
CA PRO A 673 -15.40 18.21 -25.96
C PRO A 673 -14.75 19.24 -26.89
N SER A 674 -15.04 20.54 -26.73
CA SER A 674 -14.46 21.58 -27.57
C SER A 674 -12.99 21.87 -27.23
N SER A 675 -12.56 21.61 -26.00
CA SER A 675 -11.15 21.74 -25.60
C SER A 675 -10.33 20.53 -26.06
N ILE A 676 -10.90 19.32 -25.99
CA ILE A 676 -10.33 18.13 -26.64
C ILE A 676 -10.18 18.37 -28.16
N GLU A 677 -11.19 18.95 -28.82
CA GLU A 677 -11.11 19.35 -30.24
C GLU A 677 -10.01 20.39 -30.48
N GLY A 678 -9.81 21.34 -29.57
CA GLY A 678 -8.71 22.32 -29.60
C GLY A 678 -7.33 21.67 -29.48
N CYS A 679 -7.10 20.85 -28.44
CA CYS A 679 -5.80 20.18 -28.22
C CYS A 679 -5.45 19.24 -29.37
N THR A 680 -6.41 18.45 -29.84
CA THR A 680 -6.19 17.51 -30.94
C THR A 680 -5.99 18.24 -32.27
N ALA A 681 -6.56 19.43 -32.46
CA ALA A 681 -6.24 20.31 -33.59
C ALA A 681 -4.81 20.88 -33.51
N LEU A 682 -4.30 21.26 -32.33
CA LEU A 682 -2.92 21.69 -32.15
C LEU A 682 -1.94 20.56 -32.48
N LEU A 683 -2.15 19.38 -31.87
CA LEU A 683 -1.38 18.15 -32.12
C LEU A 683 -1.28 17.83 -33.63
N THR A 684 -2.44 17.74 -34.29
CA THR A 684 -2.51 17.34 -35.71
C THR A 684 -2.03 18.41 -36.69
N THR A 685 -2.06 19.70 -36.31
CA THR A 685 -1.56 20.79 -37.16
C THR A 685 -0.04 20.96 -37.05
N TYR A 686 0.52 20.84 -35.84
CA TYR A 686 1.89 21.27 -35.56
C TYR A 686 2.89 20.13 -35.30
N TYR A 687 2.44 18.92 -34.94
CA TYR A 687 3.33 17.83 -34.51
C TYR A 687 3.23 16.56 -35.36
N SER A 688 2.08 16.25 -35.98
CA SER A 688 1.93 14.99 -36.73
C SER A 688 2.86 14.81 -37.94
N ASP A 689 3.16 15.87 -38.70
CA ASP A 689 3.90 15.77 -39.99
C ASP A 689 4.72 17.05 -40.32
N ASN A 690 5.07 17.86 -39.31
CA ASN A 690 5.49 19.25 -39.51
C ASN A 690 6.98 19.52 -39.20
N THR A 691 7.52 20.61 -39.74
CA THR A 691 8.96 20.99 -39.68
C THR A 691 9.24 22.16 -38.72
N TYR A 692 8.38 22.40 -37.73
CA TYR A 692 8.59 23.47 -36.73
C TYR A 692 9.48 23.03 -35.56
N VAL A 693 9.51 21.73 -35.28
CA VAL A 693 10.23 21.07 -34.18
C VAL A 693 11.04 19.88 -34.70
N SER A 694 11.93 19.34 -33.87
CA SER A 694 12.65 18.08 -34.07
C SER A 694 11.72 16.86 -34.03
N ASP A 695 12.16 15.75 -34.63
CA ASP A 695 11.42 14.49 -34.61
C ASP A 695 11.35 13.87 -33.19
N ALA A 696 12.37 14.08 -32.36
CA ALA A 696 12.36 13.83 -30.92
C ALA A 696 11.15 14.51 -30.21
N ASN A 697 11.10 15.85 -30.23
CA ASN A 697 9.98 16.63 -29.66
C ASN A 697 8.61 16.28 -30.26
N ARG A 698 8.56 15.70 -31.48
CA ARG A 698 7.31 15.17 -32.06
C ARG A 698 6.89 13.83 -31.44
N VAL A 699 7.82 12.97 -31.02
CA VAL A 699 7.50 11.75 -30.26
C VAL A 699 6.88 12.14 -28.92
N SER A 700 7.53 12.97 -28.11
CA SER A 700 7.01 13.39 -26.80
C SER A 700 5.64 14.08 -26.94
N ALA A 701 5.47 14.96 -27.94
CA ALA A 701 4.17 15.56 -28.28
C ALA A 701 3.09 14.54 -28.66
N LEU A 702 3.44 13.44 -29.33
CA LEU A 702 2.50 12.35 -29.63
C LEU A 702 2.16 11.55 -28.36
N LEU A 703 3.09 11.33 -27.43
CA LEU A 703 2.79 10.65 -26.15
C LEU A 703 1.78 11.44 -25.31
N VAL A 704 2.00 12.75 -25.14
CA VAL A 704 1.03 13.68 -24.54
C VAL A 704 -0.31 13.66 -25.31
N GLY A 705 -0.24 13.57 -26.65
CA GLY A 705 -1.38 13.37 -27.52
C GLY A 705 -2.17 12.08 -27.25
N ALA A 706 -1.51 10.99 -26.87
CA ALA A 706 -2.17 9.75 -26.49
C ALA A 706 -2.95 9.90 -25.17
N SER A 707 -2.36 10.52 -24.14
CA SER A 707 -3.07 10.83 -22.88
C SER A 707 -4.28 11.77 -23.10
N ILE A 708 -4.20 12.73 -24.02
CA ILE A 708 -5.35 13.56 -24.43
C ILE A 708 -6.47 12.69 -25.07
N TYR A 709 -6.11 11.69 -25.89
CA TYR A 709 -7.10 10.76 -26.46
C TYR A 709 -7.63 9.73 -25.44
N GLN A 710 -6.85 9.37 -24.43
CA GLN A 710 -7.26 8.52 -23.31
C GLN A 710 -8.35 9.20 -22.47
N LEU A 711 -8.13 10.46 -22.07
CA LEU A 711 -9.16 11.28 -21.42
C LEU A 711 -10.43 11.34 -22.27
N ALA A 712 -10.29 11.48 -23.59
CA ALA A 712 -11.41 11.54 -24.52
C ALA A 712 -12.15 10.20 -24.78
N ASP A 713 -11.81 9.10 -24.09
CA ASP A 713 -12.30 7.73 -24.35
C ASP A 713 -12.15 7.29 -25.83
N ASN A 714 -11.09 7.78 -26.49
CA ASN A 714 -10.88 7.61 -27.92
C ASN A 714 -9.76 6.60 -28.20
N LYS A 715 -9.94 5.37 -27.71
CA LYS A 715 -8.97 4.25 -27.85
C LYS A 715 -8.49 4.01 -29.30
N ALA A 716 -9.28 4.40 -30.30
CA ALA A 716 -8.93 4.29 -31.72
C ALA A 716 -8.01 5.40 -32.25
N GLN A 717 -7.88 6.53 -31.54
CA GLN A 717 -6.87 7.56 -31.82
C GLN A 717 -5.72 7.53 -30.82
N GLU A 718 -5.96 7.14 -29.57
CA GLU A 718 -4.92 6.82 -28.59
C GLU A 718 -3.91 5.82 -29.17
N LYS A 719 -4.35 4.61 -29.54
CA LYS A 719 -3.47 3.58 -30.13
C LYS A 719 -2.84 4.03 -31.45
N ALA A 720 -3.59 4.71 -32.33
CA ALA A 720 -3.04 5.20 -33.60
C ALA A 720 -1.95 6.26 -33.40
N THR A 721 -2.05 7.08 -32.35
CA THR A 721 -1.03 8.05 -31.96
C THR A 721 0.20 7.37 -31.38
N LEU A 722 0.03 6.35 -30.52
CA LEU A 722 1.12 5.52 -30.00
C LEU A 722 1.87 4.77 -31.13
N ASP A 723 1.14 4.18 -32.08
CA ASP A 723 1.72 3.52 -33.26
C ASP A 723 2.56 4.50 -34.10
N ASN A 724 2.13 5.76 -34.22
CA ASN A 724 2.90 6.81 -34.91
C ASN A 724 4.12 7.26 -34.10
N ALA A 725 4.00 7.36 -32.77
CA ALA A 725 5.11 7.72 -31.89
C ALA A 725 6.22 6.65 -31.95
N TRP A 726 5.84 5.37 -31.84
CA TRP A 726 6.76 4.23 -32.00
C TRP A 726 7.46 4.23 -33.37
N ALA A 727 6.70 4.47 -34.45
CA ALA A 727 7.25 4.52 -35.80
C ALA A 727 8.20 5.71 -36.03
N LEU A 728 7.97 6.84 -35.35
CA LEU A 728 8.83 8.02 -35.43
C LEU A 728 10.10 7.86 -34.59
N ALA A 729 9.99 7.40 -33.33
CA ALA A 729 11.13 7.08 -32.47
C ALA A 729 12.06 6.05 -33.14
N SER A 730 11.48 4.97 -33.69
CA SER A 730 12.20 3.94 -34.44
C SER A 730 12.84 4.43 -35.76
N SER A 731 12.61 5.68 -36.16
CA SER A 731 13.23 6.30 -37.35
C SER A 731 14.34 7.30 -37.04
N LEU A 732 14.62 7.57 -35.77
CA LEU A 732 15.68 8.49 -35.33
C LEU A 732 17.07 7.91 -35.69
N GLU A 733 17.91 8.74 -36.33
CA GLU A 733 19.21 8.31 -36.87
C GLU A 733 20.24 7.99 -35.77
N ASP A 734 20.21 8.74 -34.67
CA ASP A 734 21.07 8.51 -33.50
C ASP A 734 20.59 7.31 -32.68
N THR A 735 21.48 6.56 -32.04
CA THR A 735 21.14 5.34 -31.30
C THR A 735 20.80 5.58 -29.83
N GLU A 736 21.41 6.59 -29.21
CA GLU A 736 21.10 7.04 -27.84
C GLU A 736 19.68 7.63 -27.84
N THR A 737 19.46 8.66 -28.67
CA THR A 737 18.13 9.30 -28.82
C THR A 737 17.04 8.34 -29.33
N ARG A 738 17.39 7.29 -30.08
CA ARG A 738 16.43 6.24 -30.51
C ARG A 738 16.09 5.27 -29.37
N LEU A 739 16.99 5.02 -28.43
CA LEU A 739 16.72 4.15 -27.28
C LEU A 739 15.83 4.90 -26.28
N GLU A 740 16.27 6.08 -25.84
CA GLU A 740 15.53 7.07 -25.02
C GLU A 740 14.05 7.18 -25.42
N HIS A 741 13.80 7.70 -26.63
CA HIS A 741 12.44 7.94 -27.12
C HIS A 741 11.65 6.65 -27.42
N ARG A 742 12.29 5.48 -27.52
CA ARG A 742 11.59 4.19 -27.58
C ARG A 742 11.21 3.68 -26.18
N ILE A 743 12.02 3.95 -25.16
CA ILE A 743 11.71 3.64 -23.77
C ILE A 743 10.58 4.57 -23.28
N GLU A 744 10.61 5.88 -23.59
CA GLU A 744 9.47 6.79 -23.37
C GLU A 744 8.15 6.20 -23.91
N VAL A 745 8.15 5.81 -25.21
CA VAL A 745 6.97 5.22 -25.86
C VAL A 745 6.55 3.92 -25.15
N THR A 746 7.51 3.07 -24.80
CA THR A 746 7.25 1.79 -24.13
C THR A 746 6.61 1.97 -22.74
N ASN A 747 7.11 2.92 -21.96
CA ASN A 747 6.60 3.31 -20.64
C ASN A 747 5.16 3.85 -20.72
N THR A 748 4.88 4.76 -21.66
CA THR A 748 3.51 5.26 -21.90
C THR A 748 2.57 4.17 -22.40
N VAL A 749 3.03 3.27 -23.28
CA VAL A 749 2.24 2.13 -23.80
C VAL A 749 1.86 1.17 -22.68
N ALA A 750 2.79 0.86 -21.76
CA ALA A 750 2.51 0.06 -20.56
C ALA A 750 1.51 0.77 -19.62
N SER A 751 1.74 2.05 -19.32
CA SER A 751 0.91 2.85 -18.41
C SER A 751 -0.52 3.03 -18.89
N LEU A 752 -0.74 3.01 -20.21
CA LEU A 752 -2.06 3.06 -20.85
C LEU A 752 -2.75 1.67 -20.98
N GLY A 753 -2.14 0.60 -20.47
CA GLY A 753 -2.70 -0.76 -20.44
C GLY A 753 -2.44 -1.60 -21.70
N TYR A 754 -1.56 -1.17 -22.61
CA TYR A 754 -1.23 -1.92 -23.84
C TYR A 754 -0.08 -2.91 -23.61
N LEU A 755 -0.22 -3.77 -22.60
CA LEU A 755 0.84 -4.66 -22.07
C LEU A 755 1.59 -5.48 -23.15
N ASN A 756 0.84 -6.13 -24.04
CA ASN A 756 1.42 -6.89 -25.16
C ASN A 756 2.27 -6.05 -26.13
N ASP A 757 1.89 -4.78 -26.37
CA ASP A 757 2.67 -3.87 -27.22
C ASP A 757 3.92 -3.38 -26.48
N ALA A 758 3.84 -3.09 -25.17
CA ALA A 758 4.98 -2.68 -24.36
C ALA A 758 6.08 -3.77 -24.33
N LEU A 759 5.71 -5.04 -24.11
CA LEU A 759 6.64 -6.17 -24.20
C LEU A 759 7.30 -6.29 -25.58
N ALA A 760 6.54 -6.07 -26.66
CA ALA A 760 7.07 -6.11 -28.02
C ALA A 760 8.04 -4.94 -28.30
N TYR A 761 7.69 -3.73 -27.87
CA TYR A 761 8.49 -2.52 -28.05
C TYR A 761 9.78 -2.55 -27.20
N PHE A 762 9.71 -3.00 -25.95
CA PHE A 762 10.90 -3.23 -25.12
C PHE A 762 11.83 -4.27 -25.76
N THR A 763 11.25 -5.35 -26.32
CA THR A 763 12.01 -6.39 -27.00
C THR A 763 12.70 -5.89 -28.26
N GLU A 764 12.01 -5.13 -29.12
CA GLU A 764 12.61 -4.56 -30.34
C GLU A 764 13.69 -3.52 -30.01
N SER A 765 13.47 -2.67 -29.00
CA SER A 765 14.43 -1.64 -28.56
C SER A 765 15.75 -2.26 -28.11
N THR A 766 15.66 -3.24 -27.20
CA THR A 766 16.83 -3.89 -26.62
C THR A 766 17.53 -4.83 -27.62
N ASP A 767 16.80 -5.49 -28.53
CA ASP A 767 17.42 -6.29 -29.60
C ASP A 767 18.18 -5.41 -30.62
N ASP A 768 17.70 -4.21 -30.94
CA ASP A 768 18.35 -3.25 -31.87
C ASP A 768 19.71 -2.75 -31.32
N VAL A 769 19.75 -2.36 -30.04
CA VAL A 769 20.99 -1.85 -29.41
C VAL A 769 21.98 -2.97 -29.06
N LEU A 770 21.52 -4.15 -28.62
CA LEU A 770 22.40 -5.31 -28.40
C LEU A 770 22.96 -5.85 -29.73
N ALA A 771 22.18 -5.84 -30.81
CA ALA A 771 22.68 -6.18 -32.15
C ALA A 771 23.68 -5.13 -32.69
N THR A 772 23.54 -3.87 -32.28
CA THR A 772 24.52 -2.81 -32.58
C THR A 772 25.83 -3.06 -31.82
N LEU A 773 25.75 -3.33 -30.51
CA LEU A 773 26.88 -3.62 -29.63
C LEU A 773 27.73 -4.83 -30.10
N ASP A 774 27.13 -5.93 -30.57
CA ASP A 774 27.85 -7.09 -31.13
C ASP A 774 28.69 -6.75 -32.39
N THR A 775 28.40 -5.63 -33.07
CA THR A 775 29.20 -5.19 -34.23
C THR A 775 30.40 -4.31 -33.86
N LEU A 776 30.47 -3.81 -32.63
CA LEU A 776 31.54 -2.91 -32.18
C LEU A 776 32.82 -3.70 -31.85
N VAL A 777 33.96 -3.21 -32.33
CA VAL A 777 35.27 -3.90 -32.23
C VAL A 777 36.33 -3.05 -31.54
N ASP A 778 36.15 -1.73 -31.45
CA ASP A 778 36.97 -0.91 -30.54
C ASP A 778 36.44 -1.07 -29.10
N LEU A 779 37.36 -1.07 -28.13
CA LEU A 779 37.00 -1.22 -26.72
C LEU A 779 36.35 0.05 -26.18
N THR A 780 36.76 1.22 -26.68
CA THR A 780 36.20 2.52 -26.25
C THR A 780 34.75 2.63 -26.68
N GLU A 781 34.49 2.39 -27.98
CA GLU A 781 33.12 2.42 -28.55
C GLU A 781 32.19 1.40 -27.85
N ARG A 782 32.73 0.27 -27.35
CA ARG A 782 31.98 -0.71 -26.55
C ARG A 782 31.70 -0.26 -25.11
N VAL A 783 32.64 0.39 -24.43
CA VAL A 783 32.42 0.96 -23.09
C VAL A 783 31.36 2.05 -23.17
N ASP A 784 31.55 3.01 -24.08
CA ASP A 784 30.61 4.11 -24.33
C ASP A 784 29.19 3.57 -24.58
N MET A 785 29.04 2.59 -25.49
CA MET A 785 27.75 1.98 -25.84
C MET A 785 27.13 1.13 -24.71
N VAL A 786 27.94 0.43 -23.88
CA VAL A 786 27.39 -0.33 -22.74
C VAL A 786 26.86 0.62 -21.67
N ASN A 787 27.58 1.70 -21.37
CA ASN A 787 27.12 2.72 -20.43
C ASN A 787 25.82 3.35 -20.94
N THR A 788 25.79 3.86 -22.18
CA THR A 788 24.55 4.41 -22.78
C THR A 788 23.37 3.43 -22.71
N ILE A 789 23.56 2.13 -22.97
CA ILE A 789 22.45 1.17 -22.88
C ILE A 789 22.01 0.95 -21.42
N VAL A 790 22.93 0.95 -20.45
CA VAL A 790 22.61 0.75 -19.03
C VAL A 790 21.94 1.99 -18.44
N ASP A 791 22.46 3.19 -18.72
CA ASP A 791 21.92 4.48 -18.29
C ASP A 791 20.48 4.68 -18.84
N GLU A 792 20.24 4.38 -20.12
CA GLU A 792 18.90 4.47 -20.72
C GLU A 792 17.93 3.40 -20.19
N LEU A 793 18.44 2.24 -19.76
CA LEU A 793 17.62 1.19 -19.14
C LEU A 793 17.23 1.48 -17.69
N GLU A 794 17.85 2.46 -17.04
CA GLU A 794 17.43 2.99 -15.74
C GLU A 794 15.95 3.35 -15.78
N PHE A 795 15.54 4.19 -16.74
CA PHE A 795 14.18 4.66 -17.01
C PHE A 795 13.15 3.57 -17.38
N ALA A 796 13.56 2.32 -17.52
CA ALA A 796 12.66 1.18 -17.69
C ALA A 796 12.51 0.33 -16.42
N TYR A 797 13.53 0.31 -15.55
CA TYR A 797 13.67 -0.65 -14.47
C TYR A 797 13.50 -0.06 -13.07
N GLU A 798 13.79 1.22 -12.86
CA GLU A 798 13.76 1.85 -11.53
C GLU A 798 12.30 2.01 -11.02
N PRO A 799 12.03 1.76 -9.73
CA PRO A 799 10.73 2.00 -9.11
C PRO A 799 10.52 3.49 -8.76
N ASP A 800 10.82 4.39 -9.70
CA ASP A 800 10.57 5.84 -9.51
C ASP A 800 9.08 6.18 -9.60
N SER A 801 8.76 7.29 -8.96
CA SER A 801 7.49 7.99 -8.95
C SER A 801 6.92 8.31 -10.33
N GLU A 802 5.58 8.41 -10.38
CA GLU A 802 4.81 8.78 -11.56
C GLU A 802 5.31 10.09 -12.18
N ASN A 803 5.42 10.15 -13.52
CA ASN A 803 5.21 11.40 -14.24
C ASN A 803 3.72 11.77 -14.08
N SER A 804 3.40 12.33 -12.92
CA SER A 804 2.03 12.59 -12.44
C SER A 804 1.23 13.53 -13.34
N PHE A 805 1.93 14.26 -14.20
CA PHE A 805 1.28 15.04 -15.21
C PHE A 805 0.75 14.21 -16.40
N THR A 806 1.50 13.24 -16.92
CA THR A 806 1.02 12.36 -18.00
C THR A 806 0.29 11.11 -17.51
N GLY A 807 0.55 10.66 -16.28
CA GLY A 807 0.14 9.35 -15.75
C GLY A 807 1.06 8.21 -16.22
N THR A 808 2.30 8.52 -16.58
CA THR A 808 3.29 7.54 -17.07
C THR A 808 4.23 7.12 -15.94
N TYR A 809 4.47 5.82 -15.82
CA TYR A 809 5.46 5.22 -14.92
C TYR A 809 6.54 4.51 -15.76
N GLN A 810 7.68 4.20 -15.14
CA GLN A 810 8.71 3.34 -15.76
C GLN A 810 8.15 1.94 -16.06
N LEU A 811 8.66 1.24 -17.08
CA LEU A 811 8.04 0.03 -17.65
C LEU A 811 7.61 -1.01 -16.61
N PHE A 812 8.46 -1.39 -15.66
CA PHE A 812 8.12 -2.45 -14.71
C PHE A 812 7.05 -2.01 -13.69
N GLU A 813 7.15 -0.79 -13.18
CA GLU A 813 6.13 -0.16 -12.32
C GLU A 813 4.80 0.03 -13.06
N ALA A 814 4.85 0.51 -14.31
CA ALA A 814 3.70 0.68 -15.18
C ALA A 814 2.94 -0.63 -15.44
N VAL A 815 3.65 -1.76 -15.52
CA VAL A 815 3.07 -3.10 -15.69
C VAL A 815 2.52 -3.62 -14.36
N LYS A 816 3.26 -3.50 -13.25
CA LYS A 816 2.78 -3.84 -11.89
C LYS A 816 1.44 -3.14 -11.57
N ARG A 817 1.29 -1.88 -11.97
CA ARG A 817 0.04 -1.11 -11.82
C ARG A 817 -1.15 -1.62 -12.63
N GLN A 818 -0.99 -2.61 -13.51
CA GLN A 818 -2.07 -3.31 -14.21
C GLN A 818 -2.42 -4.69 -13.62
N ALA A 819 -1.76 -5.11 -12.52
CA ALA A 819 -2.07 -6.35 -11.82
C ALA A 819 -3.55 -6.41 -11.38
N GLY A 820 -4.17 -7.58 -11.48
CA GLY A 820 -5.62 -7.79 -11.28
C GLY A 820 -6.56 -7.12 -12.30
N ILE A 821 -6.11 -6.11 -13.07
CA ILE A 821 -6.92 -5.38 -14.05
C ILE A 821 -6.87 -6.07 -15.43
N HIS A 822 -5.68 -6.54 -15.84
CA HIS A 822 -5.41 -7.01 -17.19
C HIS A 822 -5.15 -8.53 -17.25
N SER A 823 -5.96 -9.26 -18.03
CA SER A 823 -5.84 -10.73 -18.18
C SER A 823 -4.58 -11.22 -18.88
N ASP A 824 -3.78 -10.30 -19.44
CA ASP A 824 -2.48 -10.55 -20.06
C ASP A 824 -1.29 -10.16 -19.16
N TYR A 825 -1.55 -9.66 -17.94
CA TYR A 825 -0.54 -9.25 -16.94
C TYR A 825 0.49 -10.35 -16.66
N ALA A 826 0.08 -11.50 -16.11
CA ALA A 826 0.96 -12.62 -15.75
C ALA A 826 1.94 -13.00 -16.88
N SER A 827 1.39 -13.18 -18.08
CA SER A 827 2.17 -13.54 -19.27
C SER A 827 3.11 -12.42 -19.74
N THR A 828 2.81 -11.17 -19.40
CA THR A 828 3.63 -10.00 -19.74
C THR A 828 4.75 -9.80 -18.73
N ILE A 829 4.46 -9.77 -17.42
CA ILE A 829 5.46 -9.52 -16.38
C ILE A 829 6.51 -10.64 -16.34
N ALA A 830 6.10 -11.90 -16.45
CA ALA A 830 7.03 -13.04 -16.54
C ALA A 830 7.92 -12.98 -17.80
N ALA A 831 7.38 -12.52 -18.93
CA ALA A 831 8.14 -12.35 -20.17
C ALA A 831 9.10 -11.14 -20.11
N LEU A 832 8.70 -10.04 -19.47
CA LEU A 832 9.52 -8.87 -19.22
C LEU A 832 10.67 -9.20 -18.27
N ASN A 833 10.41 -9.85 -17.13
CA ASN A 833 11.46 -10.33 -16.21
C ASN A 833 12.49 -11.21 -16.94
N SER A 834 12.02 -12.19 -17.71
CA SER A 834 12.88 -13.07 -18.53
C SER A 834 13.70 -12.31 -19.56
N LYS A 835 13.11 -11.28 -20.20
CA LYS A 835 13.80 -10.42 -21.17
C LYS A 835 14.83 -9.51 -20.51
N ALA A 836 14.49 -8.84 -19.41
CA ALA A 836 15.39 -7.96 -18.68
C ALA A 836 16.61 -8.71 -18.12
N MET A 837 16.40 -9.86 -17.48
CA MET A 837 17.47 -10.77 -17.06
C MET A 837 18.41 -11.14 -18.22
N SER A 838 17.85 -11.45 -19.40
CA SER A 838 18.63 -11.77 -20.61
C SER A 838 19.43 -10.57 -21.15
N VAL A 839 18.86 -9.36 -21.09
CA VAL A 839 19.53 -8.10 -21.47
C VAL A 839 20.67 -7.80 -20.50
N GLN A 840 20.40 -7.78 -19.20
CA GLN A 840 21.40 -7.53 -18.15
C GLN A 840 22.56 -8.52 -18.24
N GLN A 841 22.26 -9.82 -18.34
CA GLN A 841 23.29 -10.83 -18.46
C GLN A 841 24.10 -10.70 -19.75
N THR A 842 23.52 -10.15 -20.83
CA THR A 842 24.25 -9.87 -22.08
C THR A 842 25.19 -8.67 -21.94
N LEU A 843 24.75 -7.59 -21.30
CA LEU A 843 25.55 -6.38 -21.06
C LEU A 843 26.71 -6.68 -20.09
N LEU A 844 26.45 -7.40 -18.99
CA LEU A 844 27.48 -7.84 -18.04
C LEU A 844 28.49 -8.81 -18.65
N ASN A 845 28.08 -9.65 -19.62
CA ASN A 845 29.03 -10.43 -20.41
C ASN A 845 29.85 -9.53 -21.36
N ALA A 846 29.24 -8.47 -21.91
CA ALA A 846 29.88 -7.52 -22.80
C ALA A 846 30.85 -6.55 -22.09
N SER A 847 30.84 -6.45 -20.77
CA SER A 847 31.83 -5.68 -19.97
C SER A 847 32.97 -6.54 -19.39
N SER A 848 32.97 -7.86 -19.62
CA SER A 848 33.92 -8.81 -19.03
C SER A 848 35.40 -8.67 -19.45
N ASP A 849 35.72 -7.84 -20.46
CA ASP A 849 37.08 -7.45 -20.87
C ASP A 849 37.40 -5.96 -20.67
N PHE A 850 36.52 -5.22 -20.00
CA PHE A 850 36.76 -3.83 -19.59
C PHE A 850 37.78 -3.77 -18.43
N ALA A 851 38.28 -2.58 -18.10
CA ALA A 851 39.20 -2.42 -16.97
C ALA A 851 38.44 -2.34 -15.64
N ASP A 852 39.08 -2.80 -14.56
CA ASP A 852 38.52 -2.82 -13.18
C ASP A 852 37.93 -1.47 -12.71
N ASN A 853 38.37 -0.34 -13.30
CA ASN A 853 37.87 1.00 -12.98
C ASN A 853 36.67 1.47 -13.83
N GLU A 854 36.42 0.87 -15.00
CA GLU A 854 35.19 1.12 -15.76
C GLU A 854 34.09 0.18 -15.23
N ASN A 855 34.47 -1.06 -14.90
CA ASN A 855 33.62 -2.05 -14.23
C ASN A 855 33.33 -1.73 -12.76
N LEU A 856 33.88 -0.68 -12.16
CA LEU A 856 33.49 -0.26 -10.80
C LEU A 856 32.09 0.36 -10.88
N ASP A 857 32.02 1.55 -11.46
CA ASP A 857 30.80 2.36 -11.61
C ASP A 857 29.68 1.55 -12.32
N LEU A 858 30.02 0.86 -13.42
CA LEU A 858 29.08 0.04 -14.19
C LEU A 858 28.49 -1.14 -13.39
N TYR A 859 29.25 -1.74 -12.47
CA TYR A 859 28.73 -2.85 -11.65
C TYR A 859 27.84 -2.34 -10.51
N GLU A 860 27.99 -1.08 -10.06
CA GLU A 860 27.09 -0.48 -9.06
C GLU A 860 25.69 -0.28 -9.67
N VAL A 861 25.60 0.28 -10.88
CA VAL A 861 24.31 0.43 -11.60
C VAL A 861 23.69 -0.94 -11.94
N PHE A 862 24.48 -1.95 -12.32
CA PHE A 862 23.94 -3.31 -12.48
C PHE A 862 23.39 -3.90 -11.17
N ILE A 863 24.02 -3.63 -10.02
CA ILE A 863 23.53 -4.09 -8.70
C ILE A 863 22.20 -3.43 -8.36
N GLU A 864 22.04 -2.14 -8.64
CA GLU A 864 20.80 -1.39 -8.47
C GLU A 864 19.70 -1.93 -9.40
N GLN A 865 19.96 -2.01 -10.70
CA GLN A 865 18.99 -2.53 -11.67
C GLN A 865 18.60 -4.00 -11.46
N PHE A 866 19.53 -4.87 -11.03
CA PHE A 866 19.17 -6.23 -10.60
C PHE A 866 18.29 -6.21 -9.33
N SER A 867 18.50 -5.26 -8.42
CA SER A 867 17.70 -5.17 -7.17
C SER A 867 16.29 -4.66 -7.42
N TRP A 868 16.12 -3.64 -8.28
CA TRP A 868 14.80 -3.13 -8.69
C TRP A 868 13.94 -4.20 -9.38
N LEU A 869 14.58 -5.05 -10.19
CA LEU A 869 13.95 -6.19 -10.86
C LEU A 869 13.74 -7.42 -9.94
N GLY A 870 14.03 -7.33 -8.64
CA GLY A 870 13.89 -8.43 -7.68
C GLY A 870 14.93 -9.55 -7.81
N PHE A 871 15.95 -9.37 -8.64
CA PHE A 871 17.01 -10.34 -8.92
C PHE A 871 18.15 -10.27 -7.88
N TYR A 872 17.79 -10.29 -6.60
CA TYR A 872 18.71 -10.05 -5.47
C TYR A 872 19.90 -11.03 -5.43
N GLU A 873 19.75 -12.28 -5.89
CA GLU A 873 20.87 -13.22 -5.98
C GLU A 873 21.95 -12.76 -6.97
N ASN A 874 21.55 -12.27 -8.16
CA ASN A 874 22.46 -11.75 -9.18
C ASN A 874 23.18 -10.48 -8.69
N ALA A 875 22.45 -9.56 -8.06
CA ALA A 875 23.02 -8.38 -7.42
C ALA A 875 24.05 -8.77 -6.33
N THR A 876 23.72 -9.77 -5.52
CA THR A 876 24.59 -10.26 -4.43
C THR A 876 25.83 -11.00 -4.96
N GLU A 877 25.75 -11.72 -6.08
CA GLU A 877 26.94 -12.29 -6.74
C GLU A 877 27.83 -11.18 -7.31
N LEU A 878 27.25 -10.14 -7.92
CA LEU A 878 28.03 -9.03 -8.50
C LEU A 878 28.72 -8.18 -7.42
N ALA A 879 28.03 -7.88 -6.31
CA ALA A 879 28.62 -7.20 -5.14
C ALA A 879 29.76 -8.01 -4.48
N ARG A 880 29.77 -9.34 -4.60
CA ARG A 880 30.89 -10.20 -4.17
C ARG A 880 32.14 -10.10 -5.07
N SER A 881 32.09 -9.33 -6.17
CA SER A 881 33.24 -9.09 -7.06
C SER A 881 34.50 -8.67 -6.30
N SER A 882 35.66 -9.10 -6.79
CA SER A 882 36.97 -8.79 -6.20
C SER A 882 37.51 -7.39 -6.52
N ILE A 883 36.75 -6.58 -7.26
CA ILE A 883 37.08 -5.16 -7.50
C ILE A 883 36.77 -4.30 -6.25
N TYR A 884 35.69 -4.64 -5.54
CA TYR A 884 35.24 -3.94 -4.33
C TYR A 884 36.04 -4.34 -3.10
N THR A 885 36.28 -3.38 -2.20
CA THR A 885 36.73 -3.67 -0.85
C THR A 885 35.57 -4.17 0.02
N ASP A 886 35.91 -4.71 1.19
CA ASP A 886 34.89 -5.18 2.16
C ASP A 886 34.02 -4.04 2.73
N ALA A 887 34.44 -2.77 2.56
CA ALA A 887 33.63 -1.61 2.94
C ALA A 887 32.60 -1.26 1.84
N ASP A 888 33.05 -1.16 0.59
CA ASP A 888 32.18 -0.83 -0.55
C ASP A 888 31.11 -1.92 -0.75
N ARG A 889 31.49 -3.20 -0.59
CA ARG A 889 30.57 -4.34 -0.61
C ARG A 889 29.47 -4.25 0.46
N ASN A 890 29.76 -3.73 1.64
CA ASN A 890 28.75 -3.57 2.69
C ASN A 890 27.70 -2.51 2.30
N SER A 891 28.11 -1.43 1.62
CA SER A 891 27.17 -0.45 1.06
C SER A 891 26.29 -1.06 -0.03
N LEU A 892 26.89 -1.85 -0.94
CA LEU A 892 26.15 -2.51 -2.02
C LEU A 892 25.16 -3.57 -1.50
N PHE A 893 25.55 -4.35 -0.49
CA PHE A 893 24.62 -5.23 0.22
C PHE A 893 23.49 -4.47 0.94
N ALA A 894 23.73 -3.23 1.40
CA ALA A 894 22.69 -2.40 1.99
C ALA A 894 21.69 -1.90 0.96
N VAL A 895 22.15 -1.49 -0.23
CA VAL A 895 21.26 -1.14 -1.36
C VAL A 895 20.34 -2.32 -1.71
N ILE A 896 20.90 -3.52 -1.86
CA ILE A 896 20.13 -4.75 -2.13
C ILE A 896 19.09 -5.02 -1.01
N ALA A 897 19.50 -4.91 0.26
CA ALA A 897 18.62 -5.16 1.40
C ALA A 897 17.50 -4.11 1.54
N THR A 898 17.79 -2.83 1.26
CA THR A 898 16.78 -1.74 1.22
C THR A 898 15.75 -2.00 0.11
N GLN A 899 16.19 -2.33 -1.10
CA GLN A 899 15.30 -2.64 -2.23
C GLN A 899 14.49 -3.93 -2.02
N ALA A 900 15.00 -4.89 -1.23
CA ALA A 900 14.22 -6.04 -0.79
C ALA A 900 13.19 -5.68 0.31
N ALA A 901 13.55 -4.79 1.25
CA ALA A 901 12.63 -4.34 2.29
C ALA A 901 11.47 -3.47 1.74
N GLN A 902 11.69 -2.79 0.62
CA GLN A 902 10.74 -1.88 -0.04
C GLN A 902 9.89 -2.55 -1.14
N ARG A 903 9.95 -3.88 -1.31
CA ARG A 903 9.21 -4.59 -2.37
C ARG A 903 7.68 -4.44 -2.20
N ASP A 904 7.05 -3.86 -3.21
CA ASP A 904 5.60 -3.84 -3.41
C ASP A 904 5.27 -4.38 -4.82
N ASP A 905 4.41 -5.39 -4.90
CA ASP A 905 3.94 -5.98 -6.17
C ASP A 905 2.57 -5.44 -6.62
N PHE A 906 1.85 -4.70 -5.77
CA PHE A 906 0.57 -4.06 -6.07
C PHE A 906 0.56 -2.53 -5.84
N PRO A 907 1.54 -1.76 -6.36
CA PRO A 907 1.73 -0.35 -6.01
C PRO A 907 0.62 0.61 -6.49
N ALA A 908 -0.36 0.12 -7.26
CA ALA A 908 -1.63 0.82 -7.53
C ALA A 908 -2.65 0.73 -6.37
N PHE A 909 -2.42 -0.12 -5.37
CA PHE A 909 -3.42 -0.56 -4.39
C PHE A 909 -2.82 -0.68 -2.98
N SER A 910 -3.09 0.29 -2.11
CA SER A 910 -2.64 0.30 -0.69
C SER A 910 -3.37 -0.71 0.23
N ILE A 911 -3.61 -1.93 -0.27
CA ILE A 911 -4.34 -2.99 0.43
C ILE A 911 -3.69 -4.38 0.31
N ALA A 912 -2.67 -4.52 -0.53
CA ALA A 912 -1.86 -5.72 -0.72
C ALA A 912 -0.49 -5.29 -1.25
N ASN A 913 0.52 -6.15 -1.15
CA ASN A 913 1.89 -5.82 -1.55
C ASN A 913 2.73 -7.04 -2.00
N VAL A 914 2.19 -8.27 -1.93
CA VAL A 914 2.93 -9.52 -2.19
C VAL A 914 2.21 -10.34 -3.25
N ASP A 915 2.97 -10.68 -4.29
CA ASP A 915 2.64 -11.63 -5.36
C ASP A 915 3.82 -12.63 -5.47
N THR A 916 3.62 -13.91 -5.14
CA THR A 916 4.73 -14.89 -5.12
C THR A 916 5.00 -15.62 -6.43
N ASP A 917 3.99 -15.82 -7.29
CA ASP A 917 4.17 -16.51 -8.59
C ASP A 917 4.14 -15.56 -9.81
N LEU A 918 3.71 -14.31 -9.60
CA LEU A 918 3.55 -13.23 -10.56
C LEU A 918 2.34 -13.37 -11.51
N ASP A 919 1.24 -14.02 -11.09
CA ASP A 919 -0.01 -14.07 -11.85
C ASP A 919 -0.85 -12.76 -11.77
N GLY A 920 -0.64 -11.94 -10.75
CA GLY A 920 -1.36 -10.69 -10.52
C GLY A 920 -2.54 -10.77 -9.56
N LEU A 921 -2.67 -11.85 -8.78
CA LEU A 921 -3.55 -11.97 -7.62
C LEU A 921 -2.71 -11.86 -6.32
N PRO A 922 -3.11 -11.00 -5.36
CA PRO A 922 -2.35 -10.90 -4.10
C PRO A 922 -2.54 -12.14 -3.23
N ASN A 923 -1.45 -12.67 -2.67
CA ASN A 923 -1.49 -13.80 -1.73
C ASN A 923 -2.48 -13.56 -0.57
N PHE A 924 -2.50 -12.32 -0.06
CA PHE A 924 -3.33 -11.84 1.04
C PHE A 924 -3.54 -10.32 0.93
N PHE A 925 -4.54 -9.80 1.64
CA PHE A 925 -4.68 -8.36 1.89
C PHE A 925 -3.95 -7.96 3.18
N LEU A 926 -3.50 -6.72 3.28
CA LEU A 926 -2.83 -6.16 4.47
C LEU A 926 -3.76 -6.10 5.70
N ASP A 927 -3.18 -6.01 6.90
CA ASP A 927 -3.96 -5.88 8.13
C ASP A 927 -4.72 -4.53 8.20
N GLY A 928 -5.85 -4.52 8.93
CA GLY A 928 -6.72 -3.35 9.07
C GLY A 928 -7.54 -2.97 7.82
N VAL A 929 -7.27 -3.57 6.66
CA VAL A 929 -8.00 -3.33 5.41
C VAL A 929 -9.48 -3.71 5.56
N SER A 930 -10.38 -2.89 4.99
CA SER A 930 -11.82 -3.12 5.06
C SER A 930 -12.40 -3.78 3.80
N ASP A 931 -13.47 -4.58 3.96
CA ASP A 931 -14.27 -5.15 2.86
C ASP A 931 -14.61 -4.14 1.76
N ALA A 932 -14.84 -2.87 2.14
CA ALA A 932 -15.21 -1.80 1.23
C ALA A 932 -14.03 -1.30 0.38
N ALA A 933 -12.79 -1.39 0.89
CA ALA A 933 -11.58 -1.08 0.14
C ALA A 933 -11.24 -2.21 -0.84
N ILE A 934 -11.35 -3.47 -0.40
CA ILE A 934 -11.19 -4.66 -1.27
C ILE A 934 -12.24 -4.66 -2.40
N GLN A 935 -13.51 -4.36 -2.09
CA GLN A 935 -14.54 -4.22 -3.10
C GLN A 935 -14.31 -3.02 -4.05
N ALA A 936 -13.58 -1.99 -3.62
CA ALA A 936 -13.31 -0.80 -4.43
C ALA A 936 -12.10 -0.95 -5.36
N SER A 937 -11.08 -1.72 -4.96
CA SER A 937 -9.94 -2.05 -5.84
C SER A 937 -10.35 -3.02 -6.96
N GLY A 938 -11.22 -3.98 -6.64
CA GLY A 938 -11.59 -5.07 -7.54
C GLY A 938 -10.59 -6.24 -7.55
N LEU A 939 -9.53 -6.17 -6.74
CA LEU A 939 -8.62 -7.29 -6.50
C LEU A 939 -9.35 -8.47 -5.83
N ILE A 940 -8.87 -9.67 -6.11
CA ILE A 940 -9.32 -10.92 -5.51
C ILE A 940 -8.05 -11.58 -4.97
N ALA A 941 -8.03 -11.95 -3.69
CA ALA A 941 -6.88 -12.69 -3.15
C ALA A 941 -6.77 -14.07 -3.79
N ASP A 942 -5.55 -14.57 -3.92
CA ASP A 942 -5.29 -15.88 -4.50
C ASP A 942 -5.82 -17.03 -3.60
N ASP A 943 -6.08 -18.17 -4.23
CA ASP A 943 -6.49 -19.45 -3.64
C ASP A 943 -5.51 -20.60 -4.00
N ASP A 944 -4.46 -20.38 -4.81
CA ASP A 944 -3.48 -21.39 -5.33
C ASP A 944 -2.08 -20.73 -5.45
N ALA A 945 -1.52 -20.26 -4.32
CA ALA A 945 -0.47 -19.23 -4.23
C ALA A 945 0.95 -19.61 -4.70
N ASP A 946 1.15 -20.85 -5.16
CA ASP A 946 2.34 -21.27 -5.89
C ASP A 946 2.03 -21.78 -7.31
N ASN A 947 0.75 -21.88 -7.67
CA ASN A 947 0.17 -22.35 -8.94
C ASN A 947 0.36 -23.86 -9.22
N ASP A 948 0.44 -24.75 -8.22
CA ASP A 948 0.59 -26.21 -8.42
C ASP A 948 -0.74 -26.91 -8.75
N GLY A 949 -1.87 -26.33 -8.35
CA GLY A 949 -3.21 -26.88 -8.55
C GLY A 949 -3.84 -27.50 -7.30
N ILE A 950 -3.20 -27.43 -6.14
CA ILE A 950 -3.76 -27.72 -4.81
C ILE A 950 -4.16 -26.38 -4.16
N PRO A 951 -5.43 -26.18 -3.76
CA PRO A 951 -5.83 -24.93 -3.13
C PRO A 951 -5.10 -24.70 -1.79
N ASP A 952 -4.76 -23.44 -1.52
CA ASP A 952 -4.11 -22.92 -0.30
C ASP A 952 -4.62 -23.51 1.03
N SER A 953 -5.91 -23.82 1.09
CA SER A 953 -6.59 -24.37 2.27
C SER A 953 -6.48 -25.89 2.45
N GLU A 954 -5.96 -26.61 1.44
CA GLU A 954 -5.70 -28.05 1.44
C GLU A 954 -4.20 -28.40 1.31
N ASP A 955 -3.32 -27.44 1.01
CA ASP A 955 -1.88 -27.65 0.88
C ASP A 955 -1.07 -27.48 2.20
N LEU A 956 0.15 -28.02 2.21
CA LEU A 956 1.12 -27.98 3.31
C LEU A 956 2.32 -27.06 3.05
N ASN A 957 2.58 -26.68 1.80
CA ASN A 957 3.70 -25.83 1.38
C ASN A 957 3.25 -24.66 0.46
N PRO A 958 2.20 -23.87 0.79
CA PRO A 958 1.41 -23.06 -0.18
C PRO A 958 2.10 -21.81 -0.75
N LEU A 959 3.44 -21.81 -0.81
CA LEU A 959 4.30 -20.82 -1.46
C LEU A 959 5.48 -21.50 -2.22
N VAL A 960 5.55 -22.84 -2.31
CA VAL A 960 6.73 -23.59 -2.79
C VAL A 960 6.35 -24.84 -3.61
N LYS A 961 6.29 -24.65 -4.93
CA LYS A 961 5.98 -25.69 -5.93
C LYS A 961 6.95 -26.89 -5.90
N GLU A 962 6.41 -28.10 -5.69
CA GLU A 962 7.14 -29.39 -5.59
C GLU A 962 7.78 -29.94 -6.89
#